data_AF-A0A971Q2Q0-F1
#
_entry.id   AF-A0A971Q2Q0-F1
#
_cell.length_a   1.000
_cell.length_b   1.000
_cell.length_c   1.000
_cell.angle_alpha   90.00
_cell.angle_beta   90.00
_cell.angle_gamma   90.00
#
_symmetry.space_group_name_H-M   'P 1'
#
loop_
_entity.id
_entity.type
_entity.pdbx_description
1 polymer ?
#
loop_
_entity_poly.entity_id
_entity_poly.type
_entity_poly.pdbx_seq_one_letter_code
_entity_poly.pdbx_strand_id
1 'polypeptide(L)'
;MKTRSFSGRLAFVMIVLLCLPSAGRGDPFSIVALPDTQIYSQSYPETFTSQTQWIVDNQSTRNISFVTHLGDLVNVADDSTQWQNANASMNVLHGQVPYSACMGNHDVGSYYDSYFGPSRYSGMSWYGGGSTNSRNHYQTFSAGGYDFLHLNLQFAPDAGAISWAQSVLDANPGKQTIVSTHSYLDLGGYTSQGSSIWNSFVRSNSQIFMVLCGHMHGENQQVSTNDAGGKVIEMLSDYQTYSNGGDGYLRTLEFDAASSRINVQTYSPTKGEYLTDSDSQLSYDVTFGSTIQVNGFIEPPPDPPPAYTITLQQGISGYGGTVDTELKSADPDAVQGANASIKVDSYDGSSPGPTQGLVRFSGLVGDNAGRIRPGMNVTSAALTLNVTNEGSGLNAHRALVNWNESSTWNGTGAGIQADGVEAQAVADDSVGANNSGANVTEGTVTLDVTSSVAAWANGQTNRGWAILPFSSGTNGIVFDSSEDSNPLYRPKLTVIVEMDPSLSQVVFQNGRTGYSGTSDTELRQAAPDTSQASATGMTVDADDGGGKTQGLIRFDDLFGSDEGQVPYGSDIALARLILDITNPGSGFTLHRMLCGWDETDTWNSLGDGIQADDVEAMSIPELVIGANNDGGNVTNGLLQLDVTDTLRSWIDGEENWGWILLPLASGTNGIDFYSSEYTLNHRPMLVLDYAVPEPATILLMLIPCLLRRRLSE
;
A
#
# COMPACT_ATOMS: atom_id res chain seq x y z
N MET A 1 73.50 -6.54 -43.72
CA MET A 1 73.19 -7.84 -43.06
C MET A 1 71.97 -7.65 -42.19
N LYS A 2 70.95 -8.50 -42.39
CA LYS A 2 69.85 -8.90 -41.50
C LYS A 2 69.54 -8.05 -40.23
N THR A 3 68.33 -7.50 -40.22
CA THR A 3 67.29 -7.61 -39.16
C THR A 3 67.71 -8.06 -37.75
N ARG A 4 67.25 -7.32 -36.72
CA ARG A 4 66.21 -7.83 -35.79
C ARG A 4 65.64 -6.72 -34.89
N SER A 5 64.33 -6.86 -34.67
CA SER A 5 63.40 -6.04 -33.89
C SER A 5 63.54 -6.31 -32.39
N PHE A 6 63.27 -5.29 -31.56
CA PHE A 6 62.54 -5.45 -30.30
C PHE A 6 61.57 -4.27 -30.12
N SER A 7 60.29 -4.61 -29.93
CA SER A 7 59.15 -3.73 -29.74
C SER A 7 58.99 -3.33 -28.27
N GLY A 8 58.90 -2.03 -27.98
CA GLY A 8 58.40 -1.49 -26.72
C GLY A 8 57.23 -0.56 -27.00
N ARG A 9 56.03 -0.92 -26.54
CA ARG A 9 54.81 -0.10 -26.64
C ARG A 9 54.90 1.06 -25.65
N LEU A 10 54.85 2.30 -26.13
CA LEU A 10 54.54 3.48 -25.32
C LEU A 10 53.04 3.77 -25.50
N ALA A 11 52.26 3.63 -24.43
CA ALA A 11 50.85 4.02 -24.40
C ALA A 11 50.78 5.55 -24.21
N PHE A 12 50.16 6.24 -25.16
CA PHE A 12 49.77 7.64 -25.03
C PHE A 12 48.45 7.69 -24.24
N VAL A 13 48.49 8.21 -23.02
CA VAL A 13 47.28 8.54 -22.25
C VAL A 13 46.80 9.90 -22.74
N MET A 14 45.67 9.90 -23.45
CA MET A 14 44.96 11.10 -23.87
C MET A 14 44.09 11.57 -22.70
N ILE A 15 44.51 12.63 -22.00
CA ILE A 15 43.67 13.32 -21.03
C ILE A 15 42.60 14.07 -21.82
N VAL A 16 41.40 13.52 -21.87
CA VAL A 16 40.21 14.25 -22.31
C VAL A 16 39.78 15.13 -21.13
N LEU A 17 40.08 16.43 -21.21
CA LEU A 17 39.42 17.42 -20.38
C LEU A 17 37.95 17.45 -20.81
N LEU A 18 37.08 16.76 -20.07
CA LEU A 18 35.63 16.92 -20.19
C LEU A 18 35.30 18.33 -19.72
N CYS A 19 35.13 19.24 -20.67
CA CYS A 19 34.50 20.53 -20.44
C CYS A 19 33.02 20.23 -20.19
N LEU A 20 32.62 20.13 -18.91
CA LEU A 20 31.21 20.06 -18.53
C LEU A 20 30.53 21.33 -19.08
N PRO A 21 29.40 21.21 -19.81
CA PRO A 21 28.67 22.38 -20.26
C PRO A 21 28.23 23.18 -19.03
N SER A 22 28.32 24.50 -19.11
CA SER A 22 27.76 25.39 -18.08
C SER A 22 26.28 25.07 -17.91
N ALA A 23 25.85 24.79 -16.68
CA ALA A 23 24.44 24.52 -16.36
C ALA A 23 23.56 25.61 -16.98
N GLY A 24 22.64 25.18 -17.84
CA GLY A 24 21.66 26.04 -18.44
C GLY A 24 20.69 26.49 -17.36
N ARG A 25 20.13 27.68 -17.52
CA ARG A 25 19.02 28.11 -16.67
C ARG A 25 17.83 27.18 -16.91
N GLY A 26 17.39 26.47 -15.87
CA GLY A 26 16.31 25.50 -15.94
C GLY A 26 16.73 24.02 -15.98
N ASP A 27 18.02 23.70 -15.76
CA ASP A 27 18.40 22.30 -15.55
C ASP A 27 17.72 21.72 -14.29
N PRO A 28 17.11 20.52 -14.34
CA PRO A 28 16.45 19.92 -13.19
C PRO A 28 17.40 19.67 -12.02
N PHE A 29 16.92 19.90 -10.80
CA PHE A 29 17.68 19.63 -9.58
C PHE A 29 16.75 19.29 -8.42
N SER A 30 17.31 18.66 -7.38
CA SER A 30 16.54 18.31 -6.18
C SER A 30 17.08 18.95 -4.90
N ILE A 31 16.16 19.17 -3.98
CA ILE A 31 16.43 19.44 -2.57
C ILE A 31 15.81 18.28 -1.77
N VAL A 32 16.49 17.83 -0.72
CA VAL A 32 15.95 16.80 0.19
C VAL A 32 15.69 17.40 1.56
N ALA A 33 14.50 17.14 2.11
CA ALA A 33 14.15 17.42 3.48
C ALA A 33 14.20 16.14 4.31
N LEU A 34 15.04 16.14 5.34
CA LEU A 34 15.13 15.10 6.36
C LEU A 34 14.23 15.52 7.55
N PRO A 35 13.18 14.76 7.84
CA PRO A 35 12.24 15.07 8.91
C PRO A 35 12.83 14.72 10.29
N ASP A 36 12.02 14.80 11.32
CA ASP A 36 12.33 14.52 12.71
C ASP A 36 12.96 13.10 12.88
N THR A 37 14.20 13.06 13.35
CA THR A 37 15.02 11.83 13.38
C THR A 37 15.32 11.35 14.80
N GLN A 38 14.64 11.93 15.79
CA GLN A 38 14.97 11.79 17.20
C GLN A 38 14.92 10.33 17.65
N ILE A 39 13.95 9.57 17.15
CA ILE A 39 13.81 8.14 17.46
C ILE A 39 14.89 7.31 16.76
N TYR A 40 15.34 7.69 15.56
CA TYR A 40 16.47 7.01 14.91
C TYR A 40 17.77 7.19 15.69
N SER A 41 18.05 8.41 16.13
CA SER A 41 19.24 8.69 16.94
C SER A 41 19.21 7.94 18.29
N GLN A 42 18.02 7.72 18.84
CA GLN A 42 17.83 6.93 20.06
C GLN A 42 17.99 5.42 19.83
N SER A 43 17.34 4.86 18.82
CA SER A 43 17.09 3.43 18.74
C SER A 43 17.40 2.79 17.38
N TYR A 44 17.44 3.55 16.29
CA TYR A 44 17.61 3.02 14.92
C TYR A 44 18.65 3.82 14.10
N PRO A 45 19.90 3.96 14.58
CA PRO A 45 20.90 4.82 13.92
C PRO A 45 21.23 4.38 12.48
N GLU A 46 21.07 3.11 12.16
CA GLU A 46 21.18 2.57 10.80
C GLU A 46 20.10 3.08 9.85
N THR A 47 18.89 3.37 10.36
CA THR A 47 17.81 3.97 9.56
C THR A 47 18.15 5.40 9.18
N PHE A 48 18.65 6.21 10.13
CA PHE A 48 19.12 7.57 9.85
C PHE A 48 20.31 7.57 8.88
N THR A 49 21.27 6.66 9.08
CA THR A 49 22.41 6.51 8.16
C THR A 49 21.95 6.08 6.76
N SER A 50 20.91 5.25 6.65
CA SER A 50 20.35 4.84 5.36
C SER A 50 19.74 6.02 4.60
N GLN A 51 19.10 6.97 5.29
CA GLN A 51 18.61 8.21 4.66
C GLN A 51 19.76 9.02 4.05
N THR A 52 20.80 9.29 4.83
CA THR A 52 21.91 10.11 4.36
C THR A 52 22.78 9.41 3.33
N GLN A 53 22.93 8.08 3.42
CA GLN A 53 23.63 7.28 2.42
C GLN A 53 22.87 7.26 1.08
N TRP A 54 21.55 7.06 1.12
CA TRP A 54 20.72 7.12 -0.09
C TRP A 54 20.86 8.46 -0.80
N ILE A 55 20.91 9.57 -0.05
CA ILE A 55 21.14 10.90 -0.63
C ILE A 55 22.48 10.96 -1.35
N VAL A 56 23.57 10.48 -0.74
CA VAL A 56 24.91 10.49 -1.38
C VAL A 56 24.91 9.62 -2.63
N ASP A 57 24.32 8.43 -2.57
CA ASP A 57 24.27 7.48 -3.69
C ASP A 57 23.45 8.04 -4.87
N ASN A 58 22.43 8.86 -4.58
CA ASN A 58 21.56 9.47 -5.59
C ASN A 58 21.93 10.94 -5.92
N GLN A 59 22.99 11.47 -5.32
CA GLN A 59 23.34 12.89 -5.44
C GLN A 59 23.52 13.30 -6.91
N SER A 60 24.26 12.49 -7.67
CA SER A 60 24.55 12.76 -9.08
C SER A 60 23.37 12.48 -10.02
N THR A 61 22.63 11.39 -9.78
CA THR A 61 21.53 10.95 -10.65
C THR A 61 20.30 11.82 -10.53
N ARG A 62 20.05 12.38 -9.33
CA ARG A 62 18.93 13.28 -9.03
C ARG A 62 19.34 14.75 -8.94
N ASN A 63 20.62 15.05 -9.18
CA ASN A 63 21.19 16.38 -9.01
C ASN A 63 20.78 17.03 -7.67
N ILE A 64 20.96 16.28 -6.58
CA ILE A 64 20.64 16.74 -5.23
C ILE A 64 21.64 17.85 -4.89
N SER A 65 21.12 19.07 -4.83
CA SER A 65 21.92 20.29 -4.69
C SER A 65 21.97 20.80 -3.25
N PHE A 66 21.01 20.39 -2.41
CA PHE A 66 20.93 20.79 -1.01
C PHE A 66 20.14 19.77 -0.18
N VAL A 67 20.50 19.63 1.10
CA VAL A 67 19.74 18.85 2.09
C VAL A 67 19.43 19.71 3.30
N THR A 68 18.18 19.72 3.75
CA THR A 68 17.81 20.36 5.02
C THR A 68 17.26 19.35 6.00
N HIS A 69 17.73 19.38 7.24
CA HIS A 69 17.13 18.62 8.34
C HIS A 69 16.22 19.54 9.16
N LEU A 70 15.02 19.06 9.51
CA LEU A 70 13.90 19.87 10.00
C LEU A 70 13.84 19.98 11.54
N GLY A 71 14.81 19.41 12.26
CA GLY A 71 14.95 19.50 13.70
C GLY A 71 14.64 18.18 14.40
N ASP A 72 14.83 18.17 15.71
CA ASP A 72 14.76 16.96 16.53
C ASP A 72 15.74 15.90 16.02
N LEU A 73 17.02 16.26 16.06
CA LEU A 73 18.13 15.35 15.77
C LEU A 73 18.22 14.23 16.80
N VAL A 74 17.89 14.52 18.06
CA VAL A 74 17.94 13.57 19.19
C VAL A 74 16.63 13.56 19.97
N ASN A 75 16.32 12.46 20.67
CA ASN A 75 15.11 12.37 21.51
C ASN A 75 15.35 12.93 22.91
N VAL A 76 16.59 12.82 23.42
CA VAL A 76 16.96 13.32 24.75
C VAL A 76 18.19 14.22 24.62
N ALA A 77 18.00 15.51 24.84
CA ALA A 77 19.03 16.55 24.67
C ALA A 77 20.34 16.28 25.42
N ASP A 78 20.28 15.62 26.58
CA ASP A 78 21.45 15.35 27.43
C ASP A 78 22.09 13.97 27.19
N ASP A 79 21.58 13.16 26.25
CA ASP A 79 22.15 11.86 25.92
C ASP A 79 23.21 11.96 24.82
N SER A 80 24.47 11.92 25.22
CA SER A 80 25.60 12.01 24.29
C SER A 80 25.65 10.90 23.24
N THR A 81 25.05 9.74 23.49
CA THR A 81 25.04 8.62 22.52
C THR A 81 24.18 8.96 21.32
N GLN A 82 23.02 9.58 21.57
CA GLN A 82 22.11 10.01 20.51
C GLN A 82 22.76 11.08 19.64
N TRP A 83 23.47 12.03 20.25
CA TRP A 83 24.24 13.02 19.50
C TRP A 83 25.37 12.40 18.66
N GLN A 84 26.05 11.36 19.16
CA GLN A 84 27.06 10.64 18.39
C GLN A 84 26.43 9.92 17.18
N ASN A 85 25.28 9.29 17.36
CA ASN A 85 24.52 8.63 16.30
C ASN A 85 24.04 9.62 15.24
N ALA A 86 23.41 10.73 15.66
CA ALA A 86 22.97 11.80 14.76
C ALA A 86 24.15 12.40 14.00
N ASN A 87 25.24 12.68 14.70
CA ASN A 87 26.46 13.22 14.12
C ASN A 87 27.06 12.28 13.06
N ALA A 88 27.16 10.99 13.37
CA ALA A 88 27.68 9.99 12.44
C ALA A 88 26.82 9.91 11.17
N SER A 89 25.50 9.83 11.31
CA SER A 89 24.55 9.76 10.20
C SER A 89 24.63 11.01 9.31
N MET A 90 24.59 12.21 9.91
CA MET A 90 24.71 13.47 9.17
C MET A 90 26.11 13.72 8.61
N ASN A 91 27.16 13.07 9.12
CA ASN A 91 28.52 13.21 8.59
C ASN A 91 28.70 12.49 7.24
N VAL A 92 27.81 11.57 6.88
CA VAL A 92 27.78 10.94 5.55
C VAL A 92 27.60 11.99 4.44
N LEU A 93 26.80 13.04 4.68
CA LEU A 93 26.60 14.15 3.73
C LEU A 93 27.82 15.07 3.61
N HIS A 94 28.72 15.05 4.59
CA HIS A 94 29.78 16.04 4.74
C HIS A 94 30.79 15.97 3.60
N GLY A 95 30.95 17.08 2.87
CA GLY A 95 31.80 17.14 1.68
C GLY A 95 31.20 16.50 0.41
N GLN A 96 29.99 15.95 0.49
CA GLN A 96 29.27 15.34 -0.65
C GLN A 96 28.18 16.28 -1.19
N VAL A 97 27.39 16.87 -0.30
CA VAL A 97 26.30 17.79 -0.64
C VAL A 97 26.19 18.89 0.43
N PRO A 98 25.90 20.16 0.08
CA PRO A 98 25.61 21.19 1.06
C PRO A 98 24.39 20.83 1.91
N TYR A 99 24.45 21.08 3.22
CA TYR A 99 23.33 20.77 4.12
C TYR A 99 23.16 21.75 5.28
N SER A 100 21.98 21.72 5.87
CA SER A 100 21.61 22.36 7.14
C SER A 100 21.07 21.35 8.14
N ALA A 101 21.22 21.67 9.42
CA ALA A 101 20.52 20.98 10.50
C ALA A 101 19.78 22.01 11.36
N CYS A 102 18.46 21.83 11.49
CA CYS A 102 17.62 22.64 12.34
C CYS A 102 17.71 22.17 13.79
N MET A 103 17.50 23.09 14.73
CA MET A 103 17.36 22.76 16.15
C MET A 103 15.87 22.59 16.46
N GLY A 104 15.46 21.37 16.82
CA GLY A 104 14.12 21.09 17.31
C GLY A 104 13.96 21.33 18.81
N ASN A 105 12.78 21.02 19.36
CA ASN A 105 12.56 21.18 20.80
C ASN A 105 13.28 20.14 21.64
N HIS A 106 13.54 18.94 21.11
CA HIS A 106 14.32 17.91 21.80
C HIS A 106 15.84 18.17 21.76
N ASP A 107 16.28 19.07 20.89
CA ASP A 107 17.69 19.42 20.72
C ASP A 107 18.18 20.53 21.68
N VAL A 108 17.26 21.14 22.43
CA VAL A 108 17.56 22.27 23.33
C VAL A 108 18.35 21.78 24.55
N GLY A 109 19.68 21.81 24.43
CA GLY A 109 20.59 21.39 25.48
C GLY A 109 22.01 21.89 25.23
N SER A 110 22.97 21.31 25.94
CA SER A 110 24.38 21.74 25.89
C SER A 110 25.18 21.16 24.70
N TYR A 111 24.68 20.11 24.06
CA TYR A 111 25.43 19.37 23.05
C TYR A 111 25.24 19.85 21.61
N TYR A 112 24.12 20.50 21.27
CA TYR A 112 23.86 20.93 19.89
C TYR A 112 25.03 21.75 19.30
N ASP A 113 25.50 22.78 20.01
CA ASP A 113 26.61 23.62 19.55
C ASP A 113 27.91 22.84 19.33
N SER A 114 28.11 21.74 20.07
CA SER A 114 29.30 20.89 19.96
C SER A 114 29.29 20.02 18.71
N TYR A 115 28.12 19.59 18.24
CA TYR A 115 27.98 18.68 17.10
C TYR A 115 27.50 19.34 15.81
N PHE A 116 26.59 20.32 15.93
CA PHE A 116 25.87 20.98 14.83
C PHE A 116 25.99 22.51 14.85
N GLY A 117 26.86 23.07 15.71
CA GLY A 117 27.20 24.49 15.70
C GLY A 117 28.14 24.91 14.55
N PRO A 118 28.53 26.20 14.49
CA PRO A 118 29.31 26.78 13.39
C PRO A 118 30.63 26.07 13.06
N SER A 119 31.24 25.40 14.04
CA SER A 119 32.50 24.65 13.85
C SER A 119 32.34 23.50 12.85
N ARG A 120 31.17 22.83 12.82
CA ARG A 120 30.85 21.74 11.87
C ARG A 120 30.98 22.20 10.43
N TYR A 121 30.63 23.45 10.16
CA TYR A 121 30.56 24.02 8.80
C TYR A 121 31.79 24.85 8.44
N SER A 122 32.78 24.94 9.33
CA SER A 122 33.97 25.76 9.13
C SER A 122 34.74 25.34 7.88
N GLY A 123 35.05 26.30 7.01
CA GLY A 123 35.77 26.06 5.75
C GLY A 123 34.90 25.59 4.59
N MET A 124 33.61 25.32 4.82
CA MET A 124 32.67 25.03 3.74
C MET A 124 32.27 26.33 3.03
N SER A 125 32.52 26.43 1.73
CA SER A 125 32.24 27.64 0.94
C SER A 125 30.77 28.01 0.86
N TRP A 126 29.88 27.04 1.07
CA TRP A 126 28.43 27.21 1.08
C TRP A 126 27.88 27.65 2.44
N TYR A 127 28.68 27.65 3.52
CA TYR A 127 28.22 28.12 4.84
C TYR A 127 28.39 29.63 4.98
N GLY A 128 27.28 30.33 5.16
CA GLY A 128 27.26 31.81 5.21
C GLY A 128 27.47 32.39 6.61
N GLY A 129 27.20 31.62 7.65
CA GLY A 129 27.35 32.06 9.05
C GLY A 129 26.15 31.71 9.92
N GLY A 130 26.25 32.06 11.20
CA GLY A 130 25.22 31.77 12.22
C GLY A 130 24.93 32.95 13.13
N SER A 131 23.83 32.86 13.86
CA SER A 131 23.51 33.78 14.96
C SER A 131 24.55 33.65 16.09
N THR A 132 24.65 34.66 16.94
CA THR A 132 25.63 34.71 18.03
C THR A 132 25.48 33.57 19.05
N ASN A 133 24.29 33.00 19.16
CA ASN A 133 23.98 31.85 20.00
C ASN A 133 24.04 30.50 19.26
N SER A 134 24.53 30.46 18.01
CA SER A 134 24.68 29.25 17.18
C SER A 134 23.40 28.51 16.77
N ARG A 135 22.22 28.96 17.24
CA ARG A 135 20.95 28.26 17.02
C ARG A 135 20.31 28.50 15.66
N ASN A 136 20.75 29.55 14.96
CA ASN A 136 20.26 29.89 13.63
C ASN A 136 21.47 30.01 12.70
N HIS A 137 21.34 29.60 11.45
CA HIS A 137 22.42 29.67 10.47
C HIS A 137 21.89 29.70 9.05
N TYR A 138 22.76 29.99 8.09
CA TYR A 138 22.36 30.06 6.70
C TYR A 138 23.42 29.49 5.77
N GLN A 139 22.94 28.98 4.64
CA GLN A 139 23.76 28.45 3.56
C GLN A 139 23.42 29.16 2.26
N THR A 140 24.37 29.12 1.33
CA THR A 140 24.17 29.57 -0.05
C THR A 140 24.65 28.50 -1.00
N PHE A 141 23.86 28.21 -2.02
CA PHE A 141 24.19 27.24 -3.06
C PHE A 141 23.59 27.70 -4.39
N SER A 142 24.04 27.13 -5.50
CA SER A 142 23.53 27.43 -6.83
C SER A 142 23.05 26.15 -7.50
N ALA A 143 21.85 26.18 -8.09
CA ALA A 143 21.24 25.04 -8.77
C ALA A 143 20.27 25.52 -9.85
N GLY A 144 20.18 24.80 -10.98
CA GLY A 144 19.27 25.15 -12.09
C GLY A 144 19.47 26.55 -12.68
N GLY A 145 20.65 27.16 -12.50
CA GLY A 145 20.93 28.55 -12.89
C GLY A 145 20.36 29.62 -11.95
N TYR A 146 20.02 29.26 -10.72
CA TYR A 146 19.59 30.17 -9.64
C TYR A 146 20.57 30.11 -8.47
N ASP A 147 20.72 31.25 -7.79
CA ASP A 147 21.40 31.32 -6.49
C ASP A 147 20.37 31.26 -5.37
N PHE A 148 20.58 30.37 -4.41
CA PHE A 148 19.71 30.14 -3.27
C PHE A 148 20.31 30.68 -1.98
N LEU A 149 19.41 31.13 -1.11
CA LEU A 149 19.67 31.36 0.30
C LEU A 149 18.81 30.38 1.10
N HIS A 150 19.43 29.50 1.87
CA HIS A 150 18.71 28.68 2.83
C HIS A 150 18.88 29.29 4.23
N LEU A 151 17.78 29.64 4.88
CA LEU A 151 17.74 30.16 6.24
C LEU A 151 17.22 29.07 7.19
N ASN A 152 18.05 28.68 8.15
CA ASN A 152 17.67 27.73 9.18
C ASN A 152 17.38 28.47 10.50
N LEU A 153 16.14 28.43 10.96
CA LEU A 153 15.70 29.03 12.22
C LEU A 153 15.50 27.97 13.30
N GLN A 154 15.89 28.28 14.53
CA GLN A 154 15.70 27.42 15.71
C GLN A 154 14.21 27.14 15.99
N PHE A 155 13.93 26.10 16.78
CA PHE A 155 12.61 25.92 17.40
C PHE A 155 12.16 27.18 18.14
N ALA A 156 10.92 27.60 17.86
CA ALA A 156 10.28 28.78 18.44
C ALA A 156 11.20 30.03 18.40
N PRO A 157 11.56 30.54 17.21
CA PRO A 157 12.49 31.65 17.07
C PRO A 157 11.94 32.91 17.74
N ASP A 158 12.76 33.53 18.59
CA ASP A 158 12.42 34.77 19.28
C ASP A 158 12.63 35.99 18.37
N ALA A 159 12.27 37.18 18.85
CA ALA A 159 12.44 38.43 18.10
C ALA A 159 13.91 38.71 17.70
N GLY A 160 14.89 38.21 18.48
CA GLY A 160 16.30 38.33 18.16
C GLY A 160 16.69 37.44 16.98
N ALA A 161 16.21 36.20 16.95
CA ALA A 161 16.38 35.28 15.83
C ALA A 161 15.72 35.83 14.55
N ILE A 162 14.51 36.38 14.64
CA ILE A 162 13.84 37.04 13.49
C ILE A 162 14.62 38.26 13.00
N SER A 163 15.09 39.12 13.91
CA SER A 163 15.90 40.29 13.54
C SER A 163 17.22 39.89 12.87
N TRP A 164 17.84 38.81 13.35
CA TRP A 164 19.03 38.23 12.73
C TRP A 164 18.71 37.70 11.32
N ALA A 165 17.63 36.93 11.16
CA ALA A 165 17.22 36.39 9.87
C ALA A 165 16.95 37.50 8.84
N GLN A 166 16.28 38.58 9.26
CA GLN A 166 16.08 39.76 8.43
C GLN A 166 17.40 40.36 7.97
N SER A 167 18.38 40.51 8.87
CA SER A 167 19.69 41.06 8.51
C SER A 167 20.44 40.22 7.49
N VAL A 168 20.27 38.89 7.53
CA VAL A 168 20.86 37.96 6.56
C VAL A 168 20.17 38.11 5.20
N LEU A 169 18.85 38.20 5.18
CA LEU A 169 18.06 38.40 3.97
C LEU A 169 18.42 39.71 3.28
N ASP A 170 18.48 40.82 4.05
CA ASP A 170 18.87 42.15 3.56
C ASP A 170 20.29 42.16 2.96
N ALA A 171 21.21 41.36 3.51
CA ALA A 171 22.57 41.21 3.02
C ALA A 171 22.71 40.31 1.78
N ASN A 172 21.66 39.57 1.41
CA ASN A 172 21.66 38.60 0.31
C ASN A 172 20.50 38.86 -0.69
N PRO A 173 20.42 40.06 -1.28
CA PRO A 173 19.32 40.40 -2.18
C PRO A 173 19.37 39.57 -3.48
N GLY A 174 18.20 39.16 -3.96
CA GLY A 174 18.04 38.50 -5.27
C GLY A 174 18.21 36.98 -5.28
N LYS A 175 18.58 36.37 -4.14
CA LYS A 175 18.66 34.92 -4.00
C LYS A 175 17.28 34.32 -3.72
N GLN A 176 16.96 33.18 -4.34
CA GLN A 176 15.72 32.45 -4.03
C GLN A 176 15.81 31.92 -2.60
N THR A 177 14.89 32.32 -1.72
CA THR A 177 15.03 32.00 -0.28
C THR A 177 14.08 30.90 0.18
N ILE A 178 14.66 29.89 0.81
CA ILE A 178 13.96 28.78 1.48
C ILE A 178 14.23 28.92 2.98
N VAL A 179 13.19 28.80 3.81
CA VAL A 179 13.31 28.79 5.27
C VAL A 179 13.03 27.39 5.79
N SER A 180 13.91 26.86 6.63
CA SER A 180 13.60 25.69 7.47
C SER A 180 13.46 26.12 8.93
N THR A 181 12.44 25.62 9.61
CA THR A 181 12.20 25.84 11.04
C THR A 181 11.47 24.63 11.59
N HIS A 182 11.53 24.39 12.90
CA HIS A 182 10.98 23.17 13.47
C HIS A 182 9.44 23.17 13.55
N SER A 183 8.84 24.02 14.39
CA SER A 183 7.38 24.13 14.52
C SER A 183 6.83 25.26 13.66
N TYR A 184 5.93 24.95 12.72
CA TYR A 184 5.34 25.94 11.81
C TYR A 184 3.92 25.59 11.36
N LEU A 185 3.69 24.42 10.77
CA LEU A 185 2.35 23.90 10.46
C LEU A 185 1.98 22.73 11.39
N ASP A 186 0.68 22.54 11.59
CA ASP A 186 0.02 21.31 12.04
C ASP A 186 -0.93 20.82 10.93
N LEU A 187 -1.71 19.76 11.18
CA LEU A 187 -2.68 19.23 10.20
C LEU A 187 -3.88 20.17 9.92
N GLY A 188 -4.10 21.19 10.76
CA GLY A 188 -5.19 22.17 10.65
C GLY A 188 -4.76 23.56 10.17
N GLY A 189 -3.47 23.78 9.91
CA GLY A 189 -2.90 25.06 9.46
C GLY A 189 -1.69 25.47 10.30
N TYR A 190 -1.59 26.75 10.66
CA TYR A 190 -0.45 27.26 11.43
C TYR A 190 -0.46 26.83 12.89
N THR A 191 0.69 26.37 13.40
CA THR A 191 0.94 26.36 14.85
C THR A 191 1.03 27.79 15.39
N SER A 192 1.01 27.95 16.72
CA SER A 192 1.21 29.27 17.33
C SER A 192 2.55 29.91 16.94
N GLN A 193 3.60 29.10 16.83
CA GLN A 193 4.94 29.49 16.40
C GLN A 193 4.94 29.84 14.92
N GLY A 194 4.32 29.01 14.07
CA GLY A 194 4.21 29.27 12.65
C GLY A 194 3.47 30.57 12.34
N SER A 195 2.36 30.83 13.01
CA SER A 195 1.63 32.09 12.88
C SER A 195 2.49 33.31 13.25
N SER A 196 3.32 33.19 14.29
CA SER A 196 4.28 34.23 14.68
C SER A 196 5.35 34.46 13.62
N ILE A 197 5.95 33.39 13.10
CA ILE A 197 6.99 33.43 12.05
C ILE A 197 6.42 34.01 10.76
N TRP A 198 5.24 33.54 10.34
CA TRP A 198 4.54 34.05 9.17
C TRP A 198 4.31 35.55 9.27
N ASN A 199 3.72 36.01 10.39
CA ASN A 199 3.33 37.41 10.56
C ASN A 199 4.50 38.37 10.76
N SER A 200 5.58 37.94 11.41
CA SER A 200 6.71 38.80 11.72
C SER A 200 7.82 38.79 10.68
N PHE A 201 7.88 37.76 9.83
CA PHE A 201 9.02 37.55 8.93
C PHE A 201 8.62 37.12 7.52
N VAL A 202 7.91 35.99 7.36
CA VAL A 202 7.72 35.41 6.02
C VAL A 202 6.84 36.28 5.14
N ARG A 203 5.67 36.73 5.64
CA ARG A 203 4.69 37.47 4.84
C ARG A 203 5.21 38.81 4.30
N SER A 204 6.17 39.44 4.99
CA SER A 204 6.68 40.77 4.62
C SER A 204 7.88 40.70 3.68
N ASN A 205 8.47 39.52 3.46
CA ASN A 205 9.68 39.32 2.68
C ASN A 205 9.41 38.58 1.36
N SER A 206 9.30 39.34 0.27
CA SER A 206 9.01 38.82 -1.08
C SER A 206 10.06 37.87 -1.66
N GLN A 207 11.25 37.81 -1.05
CA GLN A 207 12.34 36.91 -1.44
C GLN A 207 12.11 35.45 -0.99
N ILE A 208 11.27 35.25 0.03
CA ILE A 208 10.94 33.92 0.56
C ILE A 208 9.80 33.33 -0.26
N PHE A 209 10.03 32.15 -0.83
CA PHE A 209 9.02 31.43 -1.63
C PHE A 209 8.68 30.05 -1.06
N MET A 210 9.42 29.58 -0.05
CA MET A 210 9.22 28.26 0.54
C MET A 210 9.59 28.23 2.04
N VAL A 211 8.77 27.54 2.84
CA VAL A 211 9.02 27.21 4.25
C VAL A 211 8.85 25.70 4.46
N LEU A 212 9.83 25.04 5.08
CA LEU A 212 9.83 23.62 5.38
C LEU A 212 9.89 23.40 6.91
N CYS A 213 9.10 22.47 7.43
CA CYS A 213 9.00 22.24 8.88
C CYS A 213 8.65 20.80 9.26
N GLY A 214 8.90 20.46 10.53
CA GLY A 214 8.63 19.17 11.16
C GLY A 214 7.76 19.34 12.41
N HIS A 215 8.12 18.69 13.52
CA HIS A 215 7.52 18.82 14.86
C HIS A 215 6.10 18.24 15.04
N MET A 216 5.19 18.47 14.09
CA MET A 216 3.82 18.00 14.14
C MET A 216 3.67 16.73 13.30
N HIS A 217 3.27 15.64 13.94
CA HIS A 217 3.22 14.32 13.31
C HIS A 217 2.28 14.30 12.08
N GLY A 218 2.81 13.87 10.94
CA GLY A 218 2.12 13.70 9.68
C GLY A 218 2.70 14.57 8.57
N GLU A 219 1.88 14.74 7.53
CA GLU A 219 2.18 15.59 6.39
C GLU A 219 1.07 16.63 6.25
N ASN A 220 1.46 17.84 5.90
CA ASN A 220 0.52 18.87 5.51
C ASN A 220 1.22 19.87 4.59
N GLN A 221 0.44 20.59 3.80
CA GLN A 221 0.96 21.64 2.95
C GLN A 221 -0.09 22.72 2.72
N GLN A 222 0.39 23.94 2.48
CA GLN A 222 -0.45 25.04 2.03
C GLN A 222 0.34 26.02 1.16
N VAL A 223 -0.39 26.85 0.43
CA VAL A 223 0.19 27.94 -0.35
C VAL A 223 -0.44 29.27 0.08
N SER A 224 0.35 30.09 0.76
CA SER A 224 -0.08 31.42 1.23
C SER A 224 0.41 32.53 0.32
N THR A 225 -0.26 33.68 0.35
CA THR A 225 0.15 34.87 -0.41
C THR A 225 0.78 35.89 0.53
N ASN A 226 2.01 36.30 0.25
CA ASN A 226 2.74 37.32 1.00
C ASN A 226 2.23 38.74 0.68
N ASP A 227 2.68 39.74 1.43
CA ASP A 227 2.21 41.13 1.32
C ASP A 227 2.61 41.79 -0.03
N ALA A 228 3.55 41.21 -0.77
CA ALA A 228 3.93 41.62 -2.12
C ALA A 228 3.12 40.90 -3.23
N GLY A 229 2.19 40.02 -2.87
CA GLY A 229 1.37 39.23 -3.80
C GLY A 229 2.05 37.97 -4.32
N GLY A 230 3.26 37.65 -3.86
CA GLY A 230 3.96 36.40 -4.20
C GLY A 230 3.42 35.23 -3.37
N LYS A 231 3.37 34.03 -3.98
CA LYS A 231 2.96 32.82 -3.28
C LYS A 231 4.14 32.14 -2.59
N VAL A 232 3.89 31.59 -1.41
CA VAL A 232 4.85 30.89 -0.56
C VAL A 232 4.36 29.47 -0.33
N ILE A 233 5.19 28.48 -0.68
CA ILE A 233 4.95 27.07 -0.37
C ILE A 233 5.29 26.83 1.09
N GLU A 234 4.42 26.17 1.83
CA GLU A 234 4.61 25.86 3.24
C GLU A 234 4.34 24.38 3.46
N MET A 235 5.30 23.63 3.99
CA MET A 235 5.25 22.17 4.01
C MET A 235 5.69 21.60 5.36
N LEU A 236 4.86 20.68 5.88
CA LEU A 236 5.09 19.87 7.06
C LEU A 236 5.48 18.45 6.65
N SER A 237 6.51 17.90 7.30
CA SER A 237 6.90 16.50 7.14
C SER A 237 7.49 15.98 8.45
N ASP A 238 6.76 15.08 9.11
CA ASP A 238 7.21 14.39 10.32
C ASP A 238 6.57 13.01 10.40
N TYR A 239 7.40 11.97 10.26
CA TYR A 239 6.96 10.57 10.24
C TYR A 239 7.23 9.84 11.56
N GLN A 240 7.64 10.54 12.63
CA GLN A 240 8.19 9.91 13.84
C GLN A 240 7.27 8.88 14.53
N THR A 241 5.96 8.94 14.24
CA THR A 241 4.94 8.03 14.79
C THR A 241 4.74 6.76 13.97
N TYR A 242 5.34 6.63 12.79
CA TYR A 242 5.27 5.38 12.02
C TYR A 242 6.21 4.35 12.66
N SER A 243 6.13 3.11 12.19
CA SER A 243 6.95 2.01 12.69
C SER A 243 8.45 2.35 12.66
N ASN A 244 9.20 1.82 13.63
CA ASN A 244 10.64 2.03 13.78
C ASN A 244 11.06 3.52 13.82
N GLY A 245 10.20 4.39 14.34
CA GLY A 245 10.45 5.83 14.46
C GLY A 245 10.27 6.61 13.16
N GLY A 246 9.58 6.06 12.18
CA GLY A 246 9.34 6.69 10.88
C GLY A 246 9.82 5.92 9.66
N ASP A 247 10.34 4.70 9.83
CA ASP A 247 10.80 3.81 8.76
C ASP A 247 11.70 4.50 7.72
N GLY A 248 12.48 5.52 8.11
CA GLY A 248 13.44 6.20 7.24
C GLY A 248 12.83 7.08 6.14
N TYR A 249 11.56 7.45 6.21
CA TYR A 249 10.94 8.32 5.20
C TYR A 249 11.61 9.70 5.12
N LEU A 250 11.89 10.15 3.89
CA LEU A 250 12.42 11.47 3.56
C LEU A 250 11.63 12.10 2.41
N ARG A 251 11.66 13.43 2.33
CA ARG A 251 10.98 14.20 1.28
C ARG A 251 11.97 14.69 0.23
N THR A 252 11.67 14.43 -1.03
CA THR A 252 12.42 14.96 -2.18
C THR A 252 11.59 16.03 -2.87
N LEU A 253 12.20 17.19 -3.16
CA LEU A 253 11.61 18.29 -3.91
C LEU A 253 12.41 18.46 -5.20
N GLU A 254 11.84 18.02 -6.32
CA GLU A 254 12.44 18.12 -7.65
C GLU A 254 11.93 19.38 -8.36
N PHE A 255 12.85 20.29 -8.66
CA PHE A 255 12.60 21.49 -9.43
C PHE A 255 12.80 21.19 -10.91
N ASP A 256 11.71 21.06 -11.66
CA ASP A 256 11.72 20.73 -13.07
C ASP A 256 11.20 21.92 -13.89
N ALA A 257 12.13 22.70 -14.42
CA ALA A 257 11.78 23.85 -15.24
C ALA A 257 11.17 23.46 -16.60
N ALA A 258 11.45 22.25 -17.10
CA ALA A 258 10.90 21.80 -18.38
C ALA A 258 9.39 21.55 -18.28
N SER A 259 8.92 21.02 -17.15
CA SER A 259 7.48 20.87 -16.85
C SER A 259 6.87 22.07 -16.11
N SER A 260 7.69 23.06 -15.72
CA SER A 260 7.26 24.20 -14.89
C SER A 260 6.66 23.76 -13.56
N ARG A 261 7.32 22.79 -12.92
CA ARG A 261 6.85 22.19 -11.67
C ARG A 261 7.93 22.13 -10.60
N ILE A 262 7.47 22.13 -9.36
CA ILE A 262 8.19 21.49 -8.25
C ILE A 262 7.41 20.23 -7.89
N ASN A 263 8.00 19.06 -8.13
CA ASN A 263 7.40 17.77 -7.77
C ASN A 263 7.92 17.35 -6.40
N VAL A 264 7.03 16.83 -5.56
CA VAL A 264 7.39 16.42 -4.21
C VAL A 264 6.99 14.97 -4.00
N GLN A 265 7.93 14.17 -3.48
CA GLN A 265 7.74 12.74 -3.22
C GLN A 265 8.30 12.35 -1.86
N THR A 266 7.58 11.48 -1.16
CA THR A 266 8.03 10.83 0.08
C THR A 266 8.53 9.42 -0.21
N TYR A 267 9.77 9.12 0.21
CA TYR A 267 10.44 7.84 -0.08
C TYR A 267 11.15 7.29 1.16
N SER A 268 11.06 5.98 1.39
CA SER A 268 11.83 5.29 2.42
C SER A 268 12.98 4.47 1.81
N PRO A 269 14.25 4.80 2.11
CA PRO A 269 15.38 3.97 1.71
C PRO A 269 15.45 2.61 2.40
N THR A 270 14.87 2.45 3.60
CA THR A 270 14.89 1.18 4.33
C THR A 270 13.83 0.21 3.80
N LYS A 271 12.70 0.73 3.31
CA LYS A 271 11.63 -0.06 2.68
C LYS A 271 11.82 -0.24 1.18
N GLY A 272 12.50 0.72 0.53
CA GLY A 272 12.63 0.74 -0.93
C GLY A 272 11.35 1.16 -1.64
N GLU A 273 10.46 1.90 -0.96
CA GLU A 273 9.13 2.24 -1.46
C GLU A 273 8.79 3.73 -1.29
N TYR A 274 7.82 4.17 -2.09
CA TYR A 274 7.24 5.50 -2.01
C TYR A 274 5.90 5.42 -1.29
N LEU A 275 5.61 6.41 -0.45
CA LEU A 275 4.22 6.72 -0.14
C LEU A 275 3.58 7.35 -1.39
N THR A 276 2.33 7.01 -1.67
CA THR A 276 1.68 7.31 -2.96
C THR A 276 0.39 8.10 -2.85
N ASP A 277 -0.06 8.37 -1.63
CA ASP A 277 -1.21 9.25 -1.40
C ASP A 277 -0.92 10.70 -1.80
N SER A 278 -2.00 11.47 -1.93
CA SER A 278 -2.00 12.87 -2.32
C SER A 278 -1.21 13.80 -1.39
N ASP A 279 -1.00 13.43 -0.13
CA ASP A 279 -0.14 14.20 0.77
C ASP A 279 1.33 13.90 0.48
N SER A 280 1.69 12.64 0.20
CA SER A 280 3.04 12.17 -0.05
C SER A 280 3.57 12.35 -1.48
N GLN A 281 2.69 12.48 -2.48
CA GLN A 281 3.03 12.74 -3.87
C GLN A 281 2.24 13.91 -4.44
N LEU A 282 2.89 15.06 -4.54
CA LEU A 282 2.23 16.30 -4.93
C LEU A 282 3.08 17.19 -5.82
N SER A 283 2.49 18.25 -6.36
CA SER A 283 3.20 19.18 -7.23
C SER A 283 2.76 20.62 -7.07
N TYR A 284 3.66 21.55 -7.37
CA TYR A 284 3.36 22.97 -7.46
C TYR A 284 3.59 23.46 -8.89
N ASP A 285 2.69 24.29 -9.39
CA ASP A 285 2.87 25.01 -10.65
C ASP A 285 3.80 26.21 -10.39
N VAL A 286 4.86 26.32 -11.18
CA VAL A 286 5.96 27.26 -10.93
C VAL A 286 6.48 27.85 -12.24
N THR A 287 6.57 29.17 -12.30
CA THR A 287 7.24 29.88 -13.39
C THR A 287 8.72 30.06 -13.08
N PHE A 288 9.59 29.44 -13.88
CA PHE A 288 11.05 29.61 -13.81
C PHE A 288 11.50 30.83 -14.63
N GLY A 289 11.24 32.02 -14.09
CA GLY A 289 11.62 33.33 -14.66
C GLY A 289 12.91 33.86 -14.06
N SER A 290 13.15 35.19 -14.07
CA SER A 290 14.28 35.86 -13.36
C SER A 290 14.39 35.45 -11.88
N THR A 291 13.24 35.15 -11.29
CA THR A 291 13.05 34.50 -9.99
C THR A 291 12.16 33.28 -10.18
N ILE A 292 12.13 32.39 -9.19
CA ILE A 292 11.16 31.31 -9.12
C ILE A 292 9.85 31.93 -8.61
N GLN A 293 8.76 31.76 -9.34
CA GLN A 293 7.45 32.28 -8.96
C GLN A 293 6.46 31.14 -8.84
N VAL A 294 5.93 30.93 -7.63
CA VAL A 294 4.92 29.90 -7.39
C VAL A 294 3.58 30.40 -7.92
N ASN A 295 2.98 29.66 -8.84
CA ASN A 295 1.69 29.98 -9.43
C ASN A 295 0.54 29.34 -8.63
N GLY A 296 0.77 28.19 -7.99
CA GLY A 296 -0.23 27.54 -7.14
C GLY A 296 0.12 26.09 -6.82
N PHE A 297 -0.71 25.49 -5.94
CA PHE A 297 -0.73 24.04 -5.73
C PHE A 297 -1.41 23.37 -6.91
N ILE A 298 -0.84 22.27 -7.40
CA ILE A 298 -1.51 21.37 -8.31
C ILE A 298 -2.09 20.27 -7.42
N GLU A 299 -3.40 20.27 -7.24
CA GLU A 299 -4.07 19.13 -6.61
C GLU A 299 -3.63 17.87 -7.37
N PRO A 300 -3.07 16.87 -6.66
CA PRO A 300 -2.85 15.56 -7.24
C PRO A 300 -4.16 15.10 -7.90
N PRO A 301 -4.09 14.28 -8.95
CA PRO A 301 -5.28 13.50 -9.31
C PRO A 301 -5.83 12.88 -8.02
N PRO A 302 -7.15 12.85 -7.79
CA PRO A 302 -7.69 12.11 -6.65
C PRO A 302 -7.03 10.74 -6.65
N ASP A 303 -6.58 10.29 -5.47
CA ASP A 303 -5.86 9.02 -5.30
C ASP A 303 -6.50 7.97 -6.20
N PRO A 304 -5.72 7.16 -6.96
CA PRO A 304 -6.31 6.07 -7.72
C PRO A 304 -7.19 5.29 -6.73
N PRO A 305 -8.45 4.99 -7.10
CA PRO A 305 -9.37 4.38 -6.15
C PRO A 305 -8.71 3.14 -5.55
N PRO A 306 -8.84 2.90 -4.23
CA PRO A 306 -8.18 1.78 -3.58
C PRO A 306 -8.42 0.50 -4.40
N ALA A 307 -7.35 -0.13 -4.84
CA ALA A 307 -7.43 -1.34 -5.65
C ALA A 307 -7.59 -2.55 -4.73
N TYR A 308 -8.50 -3.46 -5.07
CA TYR A 308 -8.78 -4.66 -4.30
C TYR A 308 -8.43 -5.91 -5.11
N THR A 309 -7.87 -6.92 -4.42
CA THR A 309 -7.50 -8.21 -5.04
C THR A 309 -8.49 -9.30 -4.67
N ILE A 310 -9.19 -9.83 -5.67
CA ILE A 310 -10.03 -11.03 -5.60
C ILE A 310 -9.19 -12.24 -5.99
N THR A 311 -9.22 -13.31 -5.19
CA THR A 311 -8.60 -14.59 -5.58
C THR A 311 -9.64 -15.72 -5.53
N LEU A 312 -9.75 -16.48 -6.62
CA LEU A 312 -10.62 -17.64 -6.74
C LEU A 312 -9.78 -18.87 -7.03
N GLN A 313 -9.94 -19.93 -6.22
CA GLN A 313 -9.26 -21.21 -6.42
C GLN A 313 -10.08 -22.34 -5.79
N GLN A 314 -10.28 -23.45 -6.50
CA GLN A 314 -11.17 -24.53 -6.07
C GLN A 314 -10.77 -25.10 -4.70
N GLY A 315 -11.69 -25.09 -3.75
CA GLY A 315 -11.49 -25.62 -2.40
C GLY A 315 -10.71 -24.69 -1.46
N ILE A 316 -10.36 -23.49 -1.90
CA ILE A 316 -9.71 -22.46 -1.07
C ILE A 316 -10.73 -21.36 -0.76
N SER A 317 -10.77 -20.89 0.49
CA SER A 317 -11.63 -19.79 0.95
C SER A 317 -13.11 -19.95 0.56
N GLY A 318 -13.61 -21.19 0.62
CA GLY A 318 -15.01 -21.52 0.31
C GLY A 318 -15.37 -21.48 -1.19
N TYR A 319 -14.41 -21.21 -2.09
CA TYR A 319 -14.68 -21.18 -3.52
C TYR A 319 -14.78 -22.59 -4.12
N GLY A 320 -15.94 -22.95 -4.66
CA GLY A 320 -16.19 -24.25 -5.31
C GLY A 320 -16.60 -24.15 -6.78
N GLY A 321 -16.35 -23.01 -7.44
CA GLY A 321 -16.90 -22.68 -8.75
C GLY A 321 -16.01 -22.98 -9.95
N THR A 322 -14.83 -23.56 -9.75
CA THR A 322 -13.93 -23.91 -10.87
C THR A 322 -14.54 -25.08 -11.63
N VAL A 323 -14.57 -24.95 -12.94
CA VAL A 323 -15.03 -25.96 -13.89
C VAL A 323 -13.94 -26.08 -14.93
N ASP A 324 -13.42 -27.28 -15.14
CA ASP A 324 -12.45 -27.52 -16.19
C ASP A 324 -12.60 -28.91 -16.83
N THR A 325 -12.02 -29.08 -18.02
CA THR A 325 -12.01 -30.36 -18.71
C THR A 325 -10.94 -30.42 -19.79
N GLU A 326 -10.62 -31.63 -20.23
CA GLU A 326 -9.72 -31.93 -21.34
C GLU A 326 -10.51 -32.46 -22.55
N LEU A 327 -10.27 -31.89 -23.74
CA LEU A 327 -10.81 -32.42 -25.00
C LEU A 327 -9.72 -33.18 -25.75
N LYS A 328 -9.95 -34.47 -26.05
CA LYS A 328 -8.95 -35.34 -26.70
C LYS A 328 -9.47 -35.85 -28.04
N SER A 329 -8.78 -35.53 -29.13
CA SER A 329 -9.10 -36.09 -30.45
C SER A 329 -8.89 -37.61 -30.56
N ALA A 330 -7.97 -38.17 -29.76
CA ALA A 330 -7.68 -39.60 -29.75
C ALA A 330 -8.77 -40.43 -29.06
N ASP A 331 -9.59 -39.80 -28.22
CA ASP A 331 -10.76 -40.40 -27.56
C ASP A 331 -11.94 -39.41 -27.59
N PRO A 332 -12.51 -39.18 -28.78
CA PRO A 332 -13.25 -37.96 -29.06
C PRO A 332 -14.64 -37.89 -28.43
N ASP A 333 -15.13 -39.00 -27.88
CA ASP A 333 -16.43 -39.10 -27.19
C ASP A 333 -16.29 -39.30 -25.67
N ALA A 334 -15.06 -39.37 -25.15
CA ALA A 334 -14.83 -39.56 -23.71
C ALA A 334 -14.92 -38.24 -22.93
N VAL A 335 -15.57 -38.32 -21.77
CA VAL A 335 -15.65 -37.26 -20.77
C VAL A 335 -14.39 -37.29 -19.91
N GLN A 336 -13.73 -36.15 -19.74
CA GLN A 336 -12.45 -36.05 -19.03
C GLN A 336 -12.48 -35.10 -17.82
N GLY A 337 -13.60 -34.42 -17.52
CA GLY A 337 -13.68 -33.43 -16.44
C GLY A 337 -13.62 -34.00 -15.01
N ALA A 338 -13.19 -35.24 -14.83
CA ALA A 338 -12.90 -35.82 -13.51
C ALA A 338 -11.41 -36.16 -13.34
N ASN A 339 -10.58 -35.80 -14.34
CA ASN A 339 -9.17 -36.10 -14.34
C ASN A 339 -8.40 -35.03 -13.56
N ALA A 340 -7.51 -35.45 -12.65
CA ALA A 340 -6.68 -34.55 -11.86
C ALA A 340 -5.73 -33.64 -12.67
N SER A 341 -5.57 -33.86 -13.98
CA SER A 341 -4.68 -33.07 -14.84
C SER A 341 -5.26 -32.88 -16.25
N ILE A 342 -4.86 -31.78 -16.89
CA ILE A 342 -5.25 -31.39 -18.24
C ILE A 342 -4.02 -31.36 -19.13
N LYS A 343 -4.08 -32.06 -20.27
CA LYS A 343 -3.02 -32.03 -21.29
C LYS A 343 -3.40 -31.10 -22.45
N VAL A 344 -2.46 -30.25 -22.84
CA VAL A 344 -2.58 -29.34 -23.99
C VAL A 344 -1.47 -29.65 -24.99
N ASP A 345 -1.84 -30.18 -26.16
CA ASP A 345 -0.86 -30.71 -27.11
C ASP A 345 -1.34 -30.58 -28.57
N SER A 346 -0.42 -30.21 -29.45
CA SER A 346 -0.64 -30.13 -30.89
C SER A 346 -0.32 -31.46 -31.57
N TYR A 347 -0.89 -31.68 -32.75
CA TYR A 347 -0.51 -32.85 -33.54
C TYR A 347 0.85 -32.66 -34.18
N ASP A 348 1.87 -33.39 -33.72
CA ASP A 348 3.23 -33.35 -34.25
C ASP A 348 3.59 -34.56 -35.14
N GLY A 349 2.61 -35.42 -35.43
CA GLY A 349 2.78 -36.66 -36.18
C GLY A 349 3.00 -37.91 -35.31
N SER A 350 3.03 -37.77 -33.98
CA SER A 350 2.97 -38.86 -33.02
C SER A 350 1.56 -39.05 -32.44
N SER A 351 1.28 -40.23 -31.88
CA SER A 351 0.02 -40.52 -31.16
C SER A 351 0.22 -40.21 -29.68
N PRO A 352 -0.78 -39.67 -28.96
CA PRO A 352 -2.16 -39.37 -29.41
C PRO A 352 -2.30 -38.04 -30.16
N GLY A 353 -3.41 -37.87 -30.89
CA GLY A 353 -3.77 -36.62 -31.58
C GLY A 353 -3.94 -35.41 -30.65
N PRO A 354 -4.30 -34.23 -31.18
CA PRO A 354 -4.33 -32.99 -30.41
C PRO A 354 -5.24 -33.08 -29.18
N THR A 355 -4.83 -32.40 -28.11
CA THR A 355 -5.55 -32.25 -26.85
C THR A 355 -5.65 -30.78 -26.45
N GLN A 356 -6.77 -30.38 -25.87
CA GLN A 356 -7.08 -29.00 -25.51
C GLN A 356 -7.64 -28.94 -24.08
N GLY A 357 -7.34 -27.86 -23.37
CA GLY A 357 -7.91 -27.60 -22.05
C GLY A 357 -9.06 -26.60 -22.13
N LEU A 358 -10.03 -26.72 -21.24
CA LEU A 358 -11.07 -25.73 -20.99
C LEU A 358 -11.08 -25.39 -19.51
N VAL A 359 -11.08 -24.12 -19.13
CA VAL A 359 -11.08 -23.68 -17.72
C VAL A 359 -12.05 -22.52 -17.54
N ARG A 360 -12.90 -22.56 -16.51
CA ARG A 360 -13.84 -21.49 -16.15
C ARG A 360 -14.00 -21.35 -14.64
N PHE A 361 -14.01 -20.11 -14.17
CA PHE A 361 -14.37 -19.75 -12.80
C PHE A 361 -15.83 -19.31 -12.76
N SER A 362 -16.73 -20.19 -12.33
CA SER A 362 -18.16 -19.92 -12.24
C SER A 362 -18.47 -18.95 -11.09
N GLY A 363 -19.53 -18.17 -11.24
CA GLY A 363 -19.92 -17.17 -10.24
C GLY A 363 -18.92 -16.03 -10.05
N LEU A 364 -17.96 -15.86 -10.97
CA LEU A 364 -16.92 -14.82 -10.94
C LEU A 364 -17.47 -13.39 -10.80
N VAL A 365 -18.57 -13.11 -11.51
CA VAL A 365 -19.26 -11.82 -11.46
C VAL A 365 -20.59 -12.02 -10.73
N GLY A 366 -20.87 -11.21 -9.73
CA GLY A 366 -22.09 -11.27 -8.93
C GLY A 366 -21.97 -10.47 -7.63
N ASP A 367 -23.05 -10.49 -6.85
CA ASP A 367 -23.14 -9.68 -5.63
C ASP A 367 -22.55 -10.36 -4.39
N ASN A 368 -22.18 -11.65 -4.46
CA ASN A 368 -21.64 -12.39 -3.30
C ASN A 368 -20.23 -11.91 -2.94
N ALA A 369 -19.84 -12.10 -1.68
CA ALA A 369 -18.49 -11.82 -1.16
C ALA A 369 -17.38 -12.49 -2.00
N GLY A 370 -16.27 -11.78 -2.16
CA GLY A 370 -15.11 -12.22 -2.93
C GLY A 370 -15.39 -12.41 -4.42
N ARG A 371 -16.35 -11.67 -5.02
CA ARG A 371 -16.67 -11.66 -6.46
C ARG A 371 -16.54 -10.27 -7.05
N ILE A 372 -16.44 -10.21 -8.38
CA ILE A 372 -16.42 -8.95 -9.11
C ILE A 372 -17.86 -8.48 -9.23
N ARG A 373 -18.17 -7.27 -8.75
CA ARG A 373 -19.51 -6.71 -8.97
C ARG A 373 -19.71 -6.29 -10.42
N PRO A 374 -20.93 -6.39 -10.96
CA PRO A 374 -21.25 -5.82 -12.26
C PRO A 374 -20.84 -4.33 -12.32
N GLY A 375 -20.04 -3.98 -13.33
CA GLY A 375 -19.60 -2.60 -13.55
C GLY A 375 -18.32 -2.17 -12.81
N MET A 376 -17.74 -3.00 -11.93
CA MET A 376 -16.43 -2.71 -11.34
C MET A 376 -15.33 -2.65 -12.43
N ASN A 377 -14.40 -1.72 -12.26
CA ASN A 377 -13.29 -1.56 -13.19
C ASN A 377 -12.20 -2.61 -12.89
N VAL A 378 -12.05 -3.61 -13.76
CA VAL A 378 -11.01 -4.63 -13.64
C VAL A 378 -9.72 -4.09 -14.27
N THR A 379 -8.69 -3.86 -13.46
CA THR A 379 -7.40 -3.33 -13.92
C THR A 379 -6.38 -4.39 -14.22
N SER A 380 -6.48 -5.56 -13.57
CA SER A 380 -5.64 -6.71 -13.85
C SER A 380 -6.40 -8.00 -13.56
N ALA A 381 -6.18 -9.04 -14.36
CA ALA A 381 -6.58 -10.40 -14.03
C ALA A 381 -5.54 -11.40 -14.52
N ALA A 382 -5.17 -12.33 -13.65
CA ALA A 382 -4.11 -13.31 -13.85
C ALA A 382 -4.66 -14.72 -13.64
N LEU A 383 -4.70 -15.53 -14.70
CA LEU A 383 -4.97 -16.96 -14.62
C LEU A 383 -3.65 -17.69 -14.36
N THR A 384 -3.57 -18.40 -13.24
CA THR A 384 -2.38 -19.12 -12.79
C THR A 384 -2.63 -20.62 -12.84
N LEU A 385 -1.72 -21.36 -13.48
CA LEU A 385 -1.77 -22.81 -13.68
C LEU A 385 -0.49 -23.45 -13.14
N ASN A 386 -0.61 -24.58 -12.44
CA ASN A 386 0.55 -25.36 -12.02
C ASN A 386 0.91 -26.40 -13.09
N VAL A 387 2.06 -26.21 -13.75
CA VAL A 387 2.54 -27.10 -14.81
C VAL A 387 3.33 -28.26 -14.23
N THR A 388 2.91 -29.48 -14.53
CA THR A 388 3.52 -30.73 -14.07
C THR A 388 4.30 -31.46 -15.16
N ASN A 389 4.21 -31.01 -16.42
CA ASN A 389 5.06 -31.45 -17.50
C ASN A 389 5.38 -30.28 -18.45
N GLU A 390 6.66 -29.99 -18.62
CA GLU A 390 7.17 -28.93 -19.48
C GLU A 390 6.88 -29.17 -20.97
N GLY A 391 6.73 -28.09 -21.74
CA GLY A 391 6.33 -28.15 -23.14
C GLY A 391 6.51 -26.86 -23.91
N SER A 392 6.18 -26.86 -25.20
CA SER A 392 6.43 -25.73 -26.10
C SER A 392 5.74 -24.44 -25.63
N GLY A 393 4.46 -24.51 -25.31
CA GLY A 393 3.68 -23.35 -24.89
C GLY A 393 2.19 -23.53 -25.09
N LEU A 394 1.42 -22.57 -24.57
CA LEU A 394 -0.03 -22.55 -24.63
C LEU A 394 -0.56 -21.13 -24.86
N ASN A 395 -1.77 -21.04 -25.42
CA ASN A 395 -2.53 -19.80 -25.58
C ASN A 395 -3.83 -19.90 -24.76
N ALA A 396 -4.21 -18.84 -24.07
CA ALA A 396 -5.54 -18.70 -23.50
C ALA A 396 -6.44 -17.88 -24.43
N HIS A 397 -7.49 -18.48 -24.96
CA HIS A 397 -8.49 -17.79 -25.77
C HIS A 397 -9.82 -17.71 -25.03
N ARG A 398 -10.46 -16.54 -24.98
CA ARG A 398 -11.82 -16.42 -24.44
C ARG A 398 -12.78 -17.32 -25.21
N ALA A 399 -13.41 -18.26 -24.51
CA ALA A 399 -14.41 -19.15 -25.11
C ALA A 399 -15.69 -18.37 -25.45
N LEU A 400 -16.30 -18.72 -26.58
CA LEU A 400 -17.51 -18.09 -27.11
C LEU A 400 -18.69 -19.07 -27.19
N VAL A 401 -18.45 -20.37 -26.99
CA VAL A 401 -19.51 -21.39 -26.89
C VAL A 401 -19.65 -21.92 -25.47
N ASN A 402 -20.83 -22.42 -25.13
CA ASN A 402 -21.07 -23.03 -23.83
C ASN A 402 -20.43 -24.42 -23.78
N TRP A 403 -19.88 -24.76 -22.62
CA TRP A 403 -19.32 -26.07 -22.30
C TRP A 403 -19.44 -26.34 -20.79
N ASN A 404 -19.14 -27.57 -20.40
CA ASN A 404 -19.13 -28.08 -19.02
C ASN A 404 -18.18 -29.28 -18.91
N GLU A 405 -18.04 -29.88 -17.73
CA GLU A 405 -17.13 -31.00 -17.47
C GLU A 405 -17.44 -32.28 -18.27
N SER A 406 -18.66 -32.41 -18.80
CA SER A 406 -19.06 -33.52 -19.66
C SER A 406 -18.90 -33.24 -21.16
N SER A 407 -18.34 -32.09 -21.52
CA SER A 407 -18.05 -31.75 -22.91
C SER A 407 -16.94 -32.64 -23.46
N THR A 408 -17.07 -33.01 -24.74
CA THR A 408 -16.14 -33.92 -25.43
C THR A 408 -15.64 -33.28 -26.72
N TRP A 409 -14.59 -33.86 -27.31
CA TRP A 409 -14.03 -33.36 -28.57
C TRP A 409 -15.09 -33.32 -29.69
N ASN A 410 -15.85 -34.39 -29.89
CA ASN A 410 -16.95 -34.40 -30.87
C ASN A 410 -18.12 -33.53 -30.42
N GLY A 411 -18.41 -33.47 -29.11
CA GLY A 411 -19.49 -32.65 -28.56
C GLY A 411 -19.28 -31.14 -28.76
N THR A 412 -18.03 -30.72 -28.96
CA THR A 412 -17.63 -29.33 -29.26
C THR A 412 -17.46 -29.04 -30.74
N GLY A 413 -17.71 -30.01 -31.63
CA GLY A 413 -17.56 -29.83 -33.08
C GLY A 413 -16.17 -30.14 -33.62
N ALA A 414 -15.51 -31.16 -33.05
CA ALA A 414 -14.12 -31.55 -33.31
C ALA A 414 -13.07 -30.64 -32.64
N GLY A 415 -13.28 -30.38 -31.35
CA GLY A 415 -12.47 -29.48 -30.55
C GLY A 415 -12.82 -28.00 -30.77
N ILE A 416 -12.19 -27.13 -29.99
CA ILE A 416 -12.36 -25.68 -30.07
C ILE A 416 -11.40 -25.08 -31.09
N GLN A 417 -11.91 -24.15 -31.90
CA GLN A 417 -11.13 -23.35 -32.83
C GLN A 417 -11.10 -21.89 -32.38
N ALA A 418 -9.92 -21.27 -32.49
CA ALA A 418 -9.73 -19.84 -32.23
C ALA A 418 -9.90 -19.05 -33.53
N ASP A 419 -11.13 -18.99 -34.05
CA ASP A 419 -11.47 -18.30 -35.31
C ASP A 419 -12.54 -17.21 -35.13
N GLY A 420 -12.94 -16.94 -33.87
CA GLY A 420 -14.00 -16.01 -33.52
C GLY A 420 -15.39 -16.64 -33.43
N VAL A 421 -15.52 -17.96 -33.63
CA VAL A 421 -16.78 -18.71 -33.51
C VAL A 421 -16.83 -19.48 -32.19
N GLU A 422 -15.95 -20.47 -31.98
CA GLU A 422 -15.91 -21.25 -30.73
C GLU A 422 -15.10 -20.55 -29.64
N ALA A 423 -13.99 -19.89 -30.01
CA ALA A 423 -13.19 -19.02 -29.15
C ALA A 423 -12.72 -17.77 -29.91
N GLN A 424 -12.34 -16.72 -29.19
CA GLN A 424 -11.78 -15.52 -29.80
C GLN A 424 -10.55 -15.85 -30.65
N ALA A 425 -10.43 -15.23 -31.82
CA ALA A 425 -9.30 -15.48 -32.72
C ALA A 425 -7.96 -14.98 -32.15
N VAL A 426 -8.01 -13.91 -31.37
CA VAL A 426 -6.87 -13.37 -30.64
C VAL A 426 -6.88 -13.98 -29.24
N ALA A 427 -5.74 -14.51 -28.81
CA ALA A 427 -5.55 -14.98 -27.43
C ALA A 427 -5.58 -13.78 -26.47
N ASP A 428 -6.07 -13.99 -25.25
CA ASP A 428 -5.89 -13.03 -24.17
C ASP A 428 -4.39 -12.92 -23.83
N ASP A 429 -3.72 -14.07 -23.70
CA ASP A 429 -2.28 -14.16 -23.50
C ASP A 429 -1.72 -15.52 -23.97
N SER A 430 -0.40 -15.60 -24.08
CA SER A 430 0.34 -16.76 -24.58
C SER A 430 1.68 -16.90 -23.87
N VAL A 431 2.05 -18.12 -23.49
CA VAL A 431 3.27 -18.38 -22.72
C VAL A 431 4.05 -19.57 -23.28
N GLY A 432 5.37 -19.46 -23.26
CA GLY A 432 6.30 -20.39 -23.92
C GLY A 432 6.71 -19.92 -25.32
N ALA A 433 7.50 -20.74 -26.00
CA ALA A 433 7.94 -20.51 -27.37
C ALA A 433 8.15 -21.85 -28.08
N ASN A 434 7.94 -21.90 -29.40
CA ASN A 434 8.27 -23.08 -30.18
C ASN A 434 9.70 -22.97 -30.75
N ASN A 435 10.70 -23.55 -30.07
CA ASN A 435 12.09 -23.68 -30.56
C ASN A 435 12.80 -22.37 -30.97
N SER A 436 12.17 -21.21 -30.76
CA SER A 436 12.69 -19.86 -31.04
C SER A 436 12.82 -18.99 -29.79
N GLY A 437 12.56 -19.57 -28.61
CA GLY A 437 12.59 -18.93 -27.28
C GLY A 437 12.54 -19.99 -26.17
N ALA A 438 12.31 -19.57 -24.92
CA ALA A 438 12.17 -20.50 -23.79
C ALA A 438 10.80 -21.21 -23.81
N ASN A 439 10.83 -22.54 -23.73
CA ASN A 439 9.65 -23.37 -23.49
C ASN A 439 9.06 -23.09 -22.11
N VAL A 440 7.81 -23.53 -21.88
CA VAL A 440 7.23 -23.57 -20.53
C VAL A 440 7.91 -24.67 -19.73
N THR A 441 8.42 -24.35 -18.55
CA THR A 441 9.01 -25.31 -17.59
C THR A 441 7.98 -25.75 -16.56
N GLU A 442 8.28 -26.82 -15.82
CA GLU A 442 7.49 -27.22 -14.64
C GLU A 442 7.41 -26.09 -13.60
N GLY A 443 6.30 -26.05 -12.87
CA GLY A 443 5.96 -25.02 -11.89
C GLY A 443 4.87 -24.06 -12.37
N THR A 444 4.77 -22.91 -11.69
CA THR A 444 3.66 -21.98 -11.91
C THR A 444 3.83 -21.17 -13.19
N VAL A 445 2.76 -21.13 -13.99
CA VAL A 445 2.62 -20.27 -15.16
C VAL A 445 1.44 -19.32 -14.95
N THR A 446 1.61 -18.07 -15.37
CA THR A 446 0.56 -17.04 -15.29
C THR A 446 0.27 -16.48 -16.67
N LEU A 447 -1.01 -16.32 -16.97
CA LEU A 447 -1.56 -15.75 -18.20
C LEU A 447 -2.36 -14.49 -17.85
N ASP A 448 -2.10 -13.40 -18.55
CA ASP A 448 -2.94 -12.19 -18.47
C ASP A 448 -4.30 -12.46 -19.14
N VAL A 449 -5.37 -12.39 -18.35
CA VAL A 449 -6.75 -12.57 -18.82
C VAL A 449 -7.62 -11.36 -18.49
N THR A 450 -7.00 -10.20 -18.25
CA THR A 450 -7.64 -8.95 -17.85
C THR A 450 -8.79 -8.57 -18.79
N SER A 451 -8.58 -8.69 -20.10
CA SER A 451 -9.56 -8.32 -21.12
C SER A 451 -10.84 -9.16 -21.06
N SER A 452 -10.74 -10.46 -20.80
CA SER A 452 -11.89 -11.36 -20.62
C SER A 452 -12.65 -11.05 -19.36
N VAL A 453 -11.94 -10.91 -18.24
CA VAL A 453 -12.56 -10.67 -16.93
C VAL A 453 -13.25 -9.31 -16.91
N ALA A 454 -12.63 -8.27 -17.47
CA ALA A 454 -13.24 -6.95 -17.64
C ALA A 454 -14.51 -7.02 -18.51
N ALA A 455 -14.51 -7.80 -19.59
CA ALA A 455 -15.69 -7.96 -20.44
C ALA A 455 -16.86 -8.63 -19.69
N TRP A 456 -16.59 -9.62 -18.84
CA TRP A 456 -17.61 -10.27 -18.03
C TRP A 456 -18.13 -9.38 -16.91
N ALA A 457 -17.25 -8.62 -16.25
CA ALA A 457 -17.65 -7.60 -15.28
C ALA A 457 -18.60 -6.55 -15.90
N ASN A 458 -18.42 -6.26 -17.19
CA ASN A 458 -19.28 -5.38 -17.99
C ASN A 458 -20.47 -6.10 -18.67
N GLY A 459 -20.87 -7.26 -18.15
CA GLY A 459 -22.12 -7.93 -18.52
C GLY A 459 -22.04 -8.93 -19.67
N GLN A 460 -20.86 -9.23 -20.21
CA GLN A 460 -20.72 -10.37 -21.12
C GLN A 460 -20.82 -11.70 -20.36
N THR A 461 -21.32 -12.74 -21.04
CA THR A 461 -21.43 -14.08 -20.44
C THR A 461 -20.05 -14.69 -20.21
N ASN A 462 -19.76 -15.08 -18.97
CA ASN A 462 -18.58 -15.87 -18.63
C ASN A 462 -18.70 -17.30 -19.16
N ARG A 463 -17.90 -17.62 -20.17
CA ARG A 463 -17.75 -18.96 -20.75
C ARG A 463 -16.35 -19.54 -20.52
N GLY A 464 -15.51 -18.88 -19.72
CA GLY A 464 -14.14 -19.30 -19.46
C GLY A 464 -13.21 -19.17 -20.66
N TRP A 465 -12.14 -19.96 -20.63
CA TRP A 465 -11.08 -19.96 -21.63
C TRP A 465 -10.89 -21.33 -22.24
N ALA A 466 -10.54 -21.34 -23.52
CA ALA A 466 -9.93 -22.48 -24.19
C ALA A 466 -8.41 -22.33 -24.13
N ILE A 467 -7.74 -23.32 -23.53
CA ILE A 467 -6.29 -23.40 -23.42
C ILE A 467 -5.79 -24.27 -24.56
N LEU A 468 -5.21 -23.63 -25.57
CA LEU A 468 -4.86 -24.25 -26.84
C LEU A 468 -3.34 -24.36 -26.99
N PRO A 469 -2.81 -25.44 -27.59
CA PRO A 469 -1.39 -25.54 -27.88
C PRO A 469 -0.99 -24.52 -28.94
N PHE A 470 0.31 -24.21 -29.04
CA PHE A 470 0.82 -23.52 -30.21
C PHE A 470 0.63 -24.38 -31.46
N SER A 471 0.13 -23.78 -32.55
CA SER A 471 -0.07 -24.49 -33.82
C SER A 471 1.21 -25.11 -34.38
N SER A 472 2.37 -24.56 -34.01
CA SER A 472 3.69 -25.08 -34.38
C SER A 472 4.35 -25.92 -33.27
N GLY A 473 3.74 -26.03 -32.08
CA GLY A 473 4.30 -26.74 -30.93
C GLY A 473 4.58 -28.21 -31.22
N THR A 474 5.63 -28.74 -30.60
CA THR A 474 6.05 -30.14 -30.78
C THR A 474 6.16 -30.90 -29.46
N ASN A 475 5.91 -30.25 -28.33
CA ASN A 475 5.89 -30.89 -27.03
C ASN A 475 4.71 -30.34 -26.21
N GLY A 476 3.77 -31.20 -25.84
CA GLY A 476 2.59 -30.85 -25.07
C GLY A 476 2.90 -30.51 -23.61
N ILE A 477 2.05 -29.68 -23.03
CA ILE A 477 2.10 -29.28 -21.62
C ILE A 477 1.04 -30.06 -20.84
N VAL A 478 1.31 -30.36 -19.57
CA VAL A 478 0.31 -30.87 -18.61
C VAL A 478 0.26 -29.93 -17.41
N PHE A 479 -0.95 -29.59 -16.96
CA PHE A 479 -1.17 -28.81 -15.75
C PHE A 479 -2.27 -29.42 -14.88
N ASP A 480 -2.29 -29.07 -13.60
CA ASP A 480 -3.27 -29.60 -12.64
C ASP A 480 -4.67 -29.00 -12.83
N SER A 481 -5.69 -29.84 -12.72
CA SER A 481 -7.12 -29.50 -12.82
C SER A 481 -7.72 -29.07 -11.47
N SER A 482 -9.00 -28.71 -11.44
CA SER A 482 -9.78 -28.55 -10.22
C SER A 482 -9.93 -29.83 -9.38
N GLU A 483 -9.67 -31.01 -9.95
CA GLU A 483 -9.75 -32.30 -9.26
C GLU A 483 -8.43 -32.72 -8.60
N ASP A 484 -7.36 -31.93 -8.72
CA ASP A 484 -6.10 -32.27 -8.08
C ASP A 484 -6.28 -32.42 -6.56
N SER A 485 -5.58 -33.39 -5.98
CA SER A 485 -5.68 -33.68 -4.56
C SER A 485 -5.15 -32.55 -3.66
N ASN A 486 -4.23 -31.72 -4.18
CA ASN A 486 -3.72 -30.54 -3.50
C ASN A 486 -4.43 -29.27 -4.01
N PRO A 487 -5.25 -28.61 -3.19
CA PRO A 487 -5.99 -27.43 -3.62
C PRO A 487 -5.11 -26.24 -4.02
N LEU A 488 -3.84 -26.20 -3.60
CA LEU A 488 -2.90 -25.12 -3.95
C LEU A 488 -2.39 -25.20 -5.39
N TYR A 489 -2.41 -26.39 -6.01
CA TYR A 489 -1.96 -26.58 -7.40
C TYR A 489 -3.07 -26.40 -8.43
N ARG A 490 -4.32 -26.41 -7.99
CA ARG A 490 -5.50 -26.20 -8.85
C ARG A 490 -5.47 -24.82 -9.52
N PRO A 491 -6.16 -24.63 -10.66
CA PRO A 491 -6.21 -23.35 -11.34
C PRO A 491 -6.64 -22.22 -10.40
N LYS A 492 -5.92 -21.09 -10.43
CA LYS A 492 -6.17 -19.91 -9.61
C LYS A 492 -6.39 -18.68 -10.48
N LEU A 493 -7.43 -17.90 -10.19
CA LEU A 493 -7.66 -16.61 -10.81
C LEU A 493 -7.47 -15.50 -9.78
N THR A 494 -6.55 -14.58 -10.04
CA THR A 494 -6.34 -13.38 -9.23
C THR A 494 -6.77 -12.15 -10.03
N VAL A 495 -7.64 -11.30 -9.49
CA VAL A 495 -8.22 -10.14 -10.16
C VAL A 495 -8.01 -8.90 -9.32
N ILE A 496 -7.49 -7.83 -9.89
CA ILE A 496 -7.41 -6.51 -9.28
C ILE A 496 -8.53 -5.65 -9.86
N VAL A 497 -9.35 -5.08 -8.98
CA VAL A 497 -10.41 -4.14 -9.32
C VAL A 497 -10.15 -2.79 -8.67
N GLU A 498 -10.39 -1.70 -9.40
CA GLU A 498 -10.46 -0.36 -8.83
C GLU A 498 -11.85 -0.13 -8.23
N MET A 499 -11.89 0.50 -7.05
CA MET A 499 -13.14 0.97 -6.46
C MET A 499 -13.75 2.11 -7.28
N ASP A 500 -15.07 2.25 -7.23
CA ASP A 500 -15.74 3.40 -7.82
C ASP A 500 -15.43 4.65 -6.97
N PRO A 501 -14.81 5.71 -7.55
CA PRO A 501 -14.44 6.92 -6.79
C PRO A 501 -15.64 7.69 -6.24
N SER A 502 -16.87 7.36 -6.65
CA SER A 502 -18.10 7.94 -6.08
C SER A 502 -18.53 7.30 -4.76
N LEU A 503 -17.91 6.20 -4.35
CA LEU A 503 -18.21 5.54 -3.08
C LEU A 503 -17.66 6.35 -1.90
N SER A 504 -18.43 6.39 -0.82
CA SER A 504 -17.99 6.89 0.47
C SER A 504 -17.27 5.78 1.23
N GLN A 505 -16.19 6.10 1.93
CA GLN A 505 -15.48 5.16 2.81
C GLN A 505 -15.65 5.56 4.27
N VAL A 506 -15.82 4.57 5.15
CA VAL A 506 -15.76 4.74 6.59
C VAL A 506 -14.87 3.66 7.22
N VAL A 507 -14.18 4.02 8.29
CA VAL A 507 -13.29 3.14 9.05
C VAL A 507 -13.72 3.10 10.50
N PHE A 508 -14.13 1.93 10.96
CA PHE A 508 -14.42 1.64 12.37
C PHE A 508 -13.20 0.99 13.00
N GLN A 509 -12.60 1.66 13.98
CA GLN A 509 -11.47 1.15 14.75
C GLN A 509 -11.46 1.79 16.13
N ASN A 510 -11.44 1.00 17.19
CA ASN A 510 -11.54 1.50 18.56
C ASN A 510 -10.47 2.56 18.85
N GLY A 511 -10.88 3.77 19.26
CA GLY A 511 -10.01 4.93 19.51
C GLY A 511 -9.71 5.81 18.29
N ARG A 512 -10.04 5.39 17.07
CA ARG A 512 -9.88 6.20 15.85
C ARG A 512 -11.05 7.17 15.72
N THR A 513 -10.75 8.46 15.55
CA THR A 513 -11.76 9.51 15.36
C THR A 513 -12.90 9.49 16.40
N GLY A 514 -12.61 9.02 17.63
CA GLY A 514 -13.59 8.91 18.71
C GLY A 514 -14.50 7.68 18.68
N TYR A 515 -14.35 6.76 17.70
CA TYR A 515 -15.11 5.50 17.67
C TYR A 515 -14.72 4.61 18.84
N SER A 516 -15.69 4.03 19.54
CA SER A 516 -15.46 3.15 20.69
C SER A 516 -16.34 1.89 20.72
N GLY A 517 -16.82 1.46 19.54
CA GLY A 517 -17.80 0.39 19.41
C GLY A 517 -17.22 -1.01 19.20
N THR A 518 -15.90 -1.22 19.30
CA THR A 518 -15.34 -2.57 19.16
C THR A 518 -15.46 -3.31 20.49
N SER A 519 -15.99 -4.53 20.43
CA SER A 519 -15.87 -5.52 21.51
C SER A 519 -15.16 -6.74 20.97
N ASP A 520 -14.15 -7.22 21.67
CA ASP A 520 -13.47 -8.47 21.34
C ASP A 520 -12.94 -9.21 22.57
N THR A 521 -12.94 -10.54 22.50
CA THR A 521 -12.52 -11.40 23.60
C THR A 521 -12.14 -12.77 23.06
N GLU A 522 -11.36 -13.52 23.83
CA GLU A 522 -11.06 -14.91 23.50
C GLU A 522 -11.60 -15.86 24.58
N LEU A 523 -12.06 -17.03 24.16
CA LEU A 523 -12.59 -18.08 25.01
C LEU A 523 -11.57 -19.20 25.11
N ARG A 524 -11.04 -19.45 26.32
CA ARG A 524 -10.00 -20.46 26.56
C ARG A 524 -10.53 -21.68 27.30
N GLN A 525 -10.47 -22.85 26.68
CA GLN A 525 -10.87 -24.10 27.32
C GLN A 525 -10.01 -24.45 28.54
N ALA A 526 -8.71 -24.14 28.50
CA ALA A 526 -7.80 -24.38 29.63
C ALA A 526 -7.94 -23.37 30.78
N ALA A 527 -8.66 -22.27 30.56
CA ALA A 527 -8.99 -21.28 31.58
C ALA A 527 -10.48 -20.90 31.51
N PRO A 528 -11.40 -21.88 31.70
CA PRO A 528 -12.75 -21.79 31.17
C PRO A 528 -13.67 -20.80 31.92
N ASP A 529 -13.27 -20.37 33.12
CA ASP A 529 -13.97 -19.36 33.92
C ASP A 529 -13.26 -17.99 33.92
N THR A 530 -12.21 -17.82 33.12
CA THR A 530 -11.42 -16.58 33.07
C THR A 530 -11.84 -15.71 31.89
N SER A 531 -12.29 -14.49 32.18
CA SER A 531 -12.56 -13.48 31.17
C SER A 531 -11.26 -12.91 30.59
N GLN A 532 -11.26 -12.68 29.28
CA GLN A 532 -10.13 -12.10 28.53
C GLN A 532 -10.42 -10.71 27.97
N ALA A 533 -11.47 -10.03 28.47
CA ALA A 533 -11.91 -8.69 28.03
C ALA A 533 -10.85 -7.56 28.13
N SER A 534 -9.71 -7.82 28.76
CA SER A 534 -8.62 -6.86 28.91
C SER A 534 -7.30 -7.38 28.33
N ALA A 535 -7.34 -8.54 27.68
CA ALA A 535 -6.19 -9.08 26.96
C ALA A 535 -5.82 -8.11 25.85
N THR A 536 -4.54 -8.03 25.50
CA THR A 536 -4.04 -7.15 24.43
C THR A 536 -3.81 -7.90 23.12
N GLY A 537 -4.07 -9.20 23.13
CA GLY A 537 -4.01 -10.07 21.98
C GLY A 537 -4.98 -11.23 22.17
N MET A 538 -5.41 -11.79 21.05
CA MET A 538 -6.31 -12.93 20.97
C MET A 538 -5.61 -14.09 20.26
N THR A 539 -5.90 -15.30 20.73
CA THR A 539 -5.44 -16.55 20.15
C THR A 539 -6.62 -17.33 19.56
N VAL A 540 -6.42 -17.97 18.41
CA VAL A 540 -7.36 -18.96 17.86
C VAL A 540 -6.58 -20.24 17.60
N ASP A 541 -6.86 -21.28 18.38
CA ASP A 541 -6.03 -22.49 18.38
C ASP A 541 -6.82 -23.77 18.64
N ALA A 542 -6.44 -24.82 17.92
CA ALA A 542 -6.94 -26.17 18.11
C ALA A 542 -6.23 -26.80 19.33
N ASP A 543 -6.90 -27.71 20.03
CA ASP A 543 -6.30 -28.36 21.21
C ASP A 543 -5.17 -29.33 20.81
N ASP A 544 -3.92 -28.87 20.88
CA ASP A 544 -2.71 -29.67 20.63
C ASP A 544 -1.83 -29.85 21.88
N GLY A 545 -2.38 -29.56 23.06
CA GLY A 545 -1.70 -29.70 24.35
C GLY A 545 -1.98 -28.58 25.37
N GLY A 546 -2.67 -27.52 24.93
CA GLY A 546 -3.03 -26.35 25.74
C GLY A 546 -4.53 -26.09 25.92
N GLY A 547 -5.43 -26.92 25.36
CA GLY A 547 -6.87 -26.65 25.29
C GLY A 547 -7.25 -25.70 24.13
N LYS A 548 -8.47 -25.80 23.62
CA LYS A 548 -8.95 -24.94 22.51
C LYS A 548 -9.03 -23.47 22.91
N THR A 549 -8.74 -22.58 21.96
CA THR A 549 -9.04 -21.14 22.09
C THR A 549 -9.85 -20.65 20.88
N GLN A 550 -10.87 -19.84 21.13
CA GLN A 550 -11.75 -19.25 20.11
C GLN A 550 -11.76 -17.73 20.26
N GLY A 551 -11.87 -16.98 19.17
CA GLY A 551 -11.91 -15.51 19.20
C GLY A 551 -13.29 -14.97 18.84
N LEU A 552 -13.79 -13.98 19.58
CA LEU A 552 -15.04 -13.26 19.32
C LEU A 552 -14.73 -11.81 18.99
N ILE A 553 -15.42 -11.25 17.99
CA ILE A 553 -15.27 -9.83 17.62
C ILE A 553 -16.59 -9.25 17.11
N ARG A 554 -16.93 -8.06 17.58
CA ARG A 554 -18.11 -7.29 17.16
C ARG A 554 -17.77 -5.81 17.04
N PHE A 555 -18.39 -5.13 16.09
CA PHE A 555 -18.35 -3.69 15.95
C PHE A 555 -19.78 -3.15 16.08
N ASP A 556 -20.02 -2.34 17.09
CA ASP A 556 -21.30 -1.70 17.39
C ASP A 556 -21.37 -0.31 16.74
N ASP A 557 -22.58 0.27 16.73
CA ASP A 557 -22.86 1.62 16.21
C ASP A 557 -22.43 1.84 14.74
N LEU A 558 -22.51 0.80 13.92
CA LEU A 558 -22.12 0.83 12.50
C LEU A 558 -23.05 1.65 11.62
N PHE A 559 -24.36 1.56 11.88
CA PHE A 559 -25.41 2.08 11.01
C PHE A 559 -26.27 3.09 11.75
N GLY A 560 -26.59 4.20 11.08
CA GLY A 560 -27.47 5.22 11.64
C GLY A 560 -27.32 6.57 10.97
N SER A 561 -27.79 7.62 11.64
CA SER A 561 -27.76 8.99 11.13
C SER A 561 -26.67 9.85 11.74
N ASP A 562 -25.91 9.31 12.69
CA ASP A 562 -24.89 10.07 13.41
C ASP A 562 -23.59 10.15 12.59
N GLU A 563 -22.76 11.14 12.91
CA GLU A 563 -21.48 11.35 12.24
C GLU A 563 -20.56 10.13 12.42
N GLY A 564 -19.99 9.64 11.33
CA GLY A 564 -19.15 8.43 11.33
C GLY A 564 -19.91 7.11 11.20
N GLN A 565 -21.24 7.11 11.10
CA GLN A 565 -22.03 5.91 10.80
C GLN A 565 -22.37 5.79 9.31
N VAL A 566 -22.64 4.57 8.85
CA VAL A 566 -23.18 4.33 7.52
C VAL A 566 -24.70 4.56 7.52
N PRO A 567 -25.25 5.45 6.68
CA PRO A 567 -26.69 5.69 6.61
C PRO A 567 -27.46 4.43 6.22
N TYR A 568 -28.57 4.16 6.92
CA TYR A 568 -29.49 3.09 6.52
C TYR A 568 -29.97 3.25 5.07
N GLY A 569 -30.05 2.13 4.35
CA GLY A 569 -30.40 2.10 2.93
C GLY A 569 -29.24 2.41 1.98
N SER A 570 -28.01 2.56 2.50
CA SER A 570 -26.79 2.60 1.68
C SER A 570 -26.50 1.24 1.05
N ASP A 571 -25.99 1.26 -0.19
CA ASP A 571 -25.49 0.06 -0.85
C ASP A 571 -24.01 -0.13 -0.48
N ILE A 572 -23.73 -1.10 0.39
CA ILE A 572 -22.37 -1.43 0.79
C ILE A 572 -21.68 -2.11 -0.39
N ALA A 573 -20.65 -1.45 -0.92
CA ALA A 573 -19.78 -1.85 -2.04
C ALA A 573 -18.71 -2.89 -1.64
N LEU A 574 -18.17 -2.75 -0.44
CA LEU A 574 -17.20 -3.68 0.14
C LEU A 574 -17.18 -3.46 1.65
N ALA A 575 -17.07 -4.53 2.43
CA ALA A 575 -16.74 -4.44 3.85
C ALA A 575 -15.58 -5.38 4.17
N ARG A 576 -14.55 -4.86 4.85
CA ARG A 576 -13.34 -5.59 5.19
C ARG A 576 -13.08 -5.57 6.68
N LEU A 577 -13.02 -6.74 7.30
CA LEU A 577 -12.45 -6.90 8.64
C LEU A 577 -10.94 -7.10 8.49
N ILE A 578 -10.16 -6.25 9.15
CA ILE A 578 -8.70 -6.25 9.08
C ILE A 578 -8.15 -6.57 10.48
N LEU A 579 -7.34 -7.62 10.56
CA LEU A 579 -6.71 -8.12 11.77
C LEU A 579 -5.19 -8.05 11.61
N ASP A 580 -4.47 -7.62 12.64
CA ASP A 580 -3.00 -7.59 12.60
C ASP A 580 -2.42 -8.84 13.29
N ILE A 581 -1.89 -9.75 12.45
CA ILE A 581 -1.42 -11.07 12.87
C ILE A 581 -0.02 -10.96 13.46
N THR A 582 0.11 -11.43 14.71
CA THR A 582 1.34 -11.38 15.50
C THR A 582 2.07 -12.72 15.56
N ASN A 583 1.33 -13.82 15.44
CA ASN A 583 1.86 -15.17 15.36
C ASN A 583 1.21 -15.92 14.19
N PRO A 584 2.00 -16.39 13.21
CA PRO A 584 1.47 -17.05 12.03
C PRO A 584 1.08 -18.50 12.35
N GLY A 585 0.10 -19.05 11.64
CA GLY A 585 -0.47 -20.35 11.99
C GLY A 585 -1.38 -20.95 10.93
N SER A 586 -2.03 -22.05 11.27
CA SER A 586 -2.85 -22.83 10.33
C SER A 586 -4.04 -22.03 9.83
N GLY A 587 -4.57 -21.11 10.65
CA GLY A 587 -5.73 -20.27 10.35
C GLY A 587 -7.00 -20.69 11.07
N PHE A 588 -8.15 -20.24 10.58
CA PHE A 588 -9.45 -20.35 11.26
C PHE A 588 -10.61 -20.33 10.27
N THR A 589 -11.79 -20.72 10.74
CA THR A 589 -13.06 -20.45 10.08
C THR A 589 -13.76 -19.28 10.75
N LEU A 590 -14.30 -18.34 9.95
CA LEU A 590 -15.10 -17.21 10.43
C LEU A 590 -16.57 -17.56 10.29
N HIS A 591 -17.33 -17.46 11.37
CA HIS A 591 -18.77 -17.69 11.38
C HIS A 591 -19.50 -16.48 11.95
N ARG A 592 -20.67 -16.20 11.41
CA ARG A 592 -21.57 -15.18 11.97
C ARG A 592 -22.23 -15.69 13.25
N MET A 593 -22.22 -14.84 14.28
CA MET A 593 -22.93 -15.12 15.52
C MET A 593 -24.45 -14.97 15.33
N LEU A 594 -25.21 -15.84 15.99
CA LEU A 594 -26.67 -15.87 15.99
C LEU A 594 -27.27 -15.51 17.36
N CYS A 595 -26.44 -15.42 18.39
CA CYS A 595 -26.82 -14.99 19.72
C CYS A 595 -25.87 -13.93 20.28
N GLY A 596 -26.37 -13.15 21.24
CA GLY A 596 -25.58 -12.14 21.93
C GLY A 596 -24.53 -12.72 22.86
N TRP A 597 -23.49 -11.93 23.07
CA TRP A 597 -22.39 -12.18 23.99
C TRP A 597 -21.84 -10.84 24.49
N ASP A 598 -21.24 -10.87 25.67
CA ASP A 598 -20.56 -9.76 26.32
C ASP A 598 -19.05 -10.01 26.33
N GLU A 599 -18.24 -8.95 26.27
CA GLU A 599 -16.78 -9.05 26.26
C GLU A 599 -16.22 -9.80 27.48
N THR A 600 -16.96 -9.75 28.60
CA THR A 600 -16.62 -10.47 29.84
C THR A 600 -16.98 -11.95 29.84
N ASP A 601 -17.65 -12.45 28.80
CA ASP A 601 -18.00 -13.86 28.69
C ASP A 601 -16.77 -14.77 28.69
N THR A 602 -17.00 -16.01 29.12
CA THR A 602 -16.00 -17.04 29.29
C THR A 602 -16.44 -18.31 28.59
N TRP A 603 -15.51 -19.23 28.40
CA TRP A 603 -15.80 -20.54 27.83
C TRP A 603 -17.01 -21.23 28.51
N ASN A 604 -17.07 -21.20 29.84
CA ASN A 604 -18.17 -21.81 30.60
C ASN A 604 -19.45 -20.95 30.60
N SER A 605 -19.38 -19.61 30.53
CA SER A 605 -20.60 -18.78 30.48
C SER A 605 -21.36 -18.98 29.18
N LEU A 606 -20.65 -19.34 28.10
CA LEU A 606 -21.20 -19.64 26.78
C LEU A 606 -21.42 -21.14 26.52
N GLY A 607 -21.44 -21.98 27.56
CA GLY A 607 -21.88 -23.37 27.42
C GLY A 607 -20.85 -24.34 26.83
N ASP A 608 -19.57 -24.23 27.24
CA ASP A 608 -18.42 -25.02 26.76
C ASP A 608 -17.83 -24.49 25.44
N GLY A 609 -17.75 -23.16 25.33
CA GLY A 609 -17.35 -22.43 24.12
C GLY A 609 -18.45 -22.38 23.06
N ILE A 610 -18.22 -21.60 22.00
CA ILE A 610 -19.18 -21.45 20.91
C ILE A 610 -19.16 -22.67 19.98
N GLN A 611 -20.36 -23.12 19.60
CA GLN A 611 -20.56 -24.17 18.60
C GLN A 611 -21.16 -23.56 17.33
N ALA A 612 -20.67 -24.02 16.17
CA ALA A 612 -21.22 -23.65 14.87
C ALA A 612 -22.26 -24.69 14.44
N ASP A 613 -23.47 -24.60 14.99
CA ASP A 613 -24.55 -25.58 14.79
C ASP A 613 -25.92 -24.92 14.49
N ASP A 614 -25.89 -23.66 14.05
CA ASP A 614 -27.07 -22.81 13.80
C ASP A 614 -27.86 -22.43 15.07
N VAL A 615 -27.28 -22.61 16.26
CA VAL A 615 -27.81 -22.09 17.53
C VAL A 615 -27.03 -20.86 18.00
N GLU A 616 -25.74 -21.01 18.34
CA GLU A 616 -24.91 -19.87 18.78
C GLU A 616 -24.24 -19.16 17.59
N ALA A 617 -23.80 -19.91 16.59
CA ALA A 617 -23.20 -19.41 15.36
C ALA A 617 -23.65 -20.24 14.14
N MET A 618 -23.61 -19.64 12.95
CA MET A 618 -23.95 -20.35 11.71
C MET A 618 -23.07 -21.59 11.50
N SER A 619 -23.66 -22.72 11.12
CA SER A 619 -22.94 -23.99 10.93
C SER A 619 -22.01 -23.99 9.72
N ILE A 620 -22.35 -23.19 8.70
CA ILE A 620 -21.52 -22.98 7.53
C ILE A 620 -20.67 -21.71 7.76
N PRO A 621 -19.33 -21.80 7.68
CA PRO A 621 -18.48 -20.63 7.80
C PRO A 621 -18.66 -19.68 6.62
N GLU A 622 -18.58 -18.39 6.89
CA GLU A 622 -18.54 -17.35 5.85
C GLU A 622 -17.18 -17.37 5.14
N LEU A 623 -16.10 -17.57 5.90
CA LEU A 623 -14.74 -17.64 5.38
C LEU A 623 -13.98 -18.81 6.00
N VAL A 624 -13.11 -19.43 5.18
CA VAL A 624 -12.08 -20.37 5.62
C VAL A 624 -10.73 -19.74 5.30
N ILE A 625 -9.96 -19.45 6.34
CA ILE A 625 -8.70 -18.72 6.25
C ILE A 625 -7.55 -19.62 6.66
N GLY A 626 -6.49 -19.61 5.86
CA GLY A 626 -5.31 -20.45 6.05
C GLY A 626 -5.50 -21.90 5.61
N ALA A 627 -4.46 -22.70 5.79
CA ALA A 627 -4.41 -24.14 5.56
C ALA A 627 -3.38 -24.76 6.51
N ASN A 628 -3.40 -26.09 6.69
CA ASN A 628 -2.42 -26.77 7.54
C ASN A 628 -1.19 -27.26 6.75
N ASN A 629 0.02 -26.99 7.26
CA ASN A 629 1.33 -27.59 6.97
C ASN A 629 1.85 -27.68 5.51
N ASP A 630 1.12 -27.25 4.47
CA ASP A 630 1.55 -27.37 3.06
C ASP A 630 1.66 -26.03 2.31
N GLY A 631 2.02 -24.94 3.01
CA GLY A 631 2.34 -23.64 2.38
C GLY A 631 1.18 -22.64 2.28
N GLY A 632 0.07 -22.89 2.98
CA GLY A 632 -1.09 -22.00 3.06
C GLY A 632 -1.36 -21.39 4.44
N ASN A 633 -0.40 -21.43 5.37
CA ASN A 633 -0.56 -20.83 6.70
C ASN A 633 -0.83 -19.31 6.61
N VAL A 634 -1.58 -18.79 7.56
CA VAL A 634 -1.69 -17.35 7.79
C VAL A 634 -0.31 -16.82 8.19
N THR A 635 0.10 -15.71 7.58
CA THR A 635 1.41 -15.06 7.82
C THR A 635 1.24 -13.80 8.67
N ASN A 636 2.36 -13.28 9.22
CA ASN A 636 2.33 -12.06 10.03
C ASN A 636 1.96 -10.82 9.21
N GLY A 637 1.35 -9.85 9.89
CA GLY A 637 0.91 -8.58 9.33
C GLY A 637 -0.60 -8.52 9.11
N LEU A 638 -1.05 -7.53 8.33
CA LEU A 638 -2.47 -7.24 8.15
C LEU A 638 -3.15 -8.32 7.30
N LEU A 639 -4.04 -9.09 7.92
CA LEU A 639 -4.96 -10.02 7.29
C LEU A 639 -6.28 -9.30 7.01
N GLN A 640 -6.71 -9.28 5.75
CA GLN A 640 -8.00 -8.70 5.34
C GLN A 640 -9.01 -9.81 5.02
N LEU A 641 -10.21 -9.67 5.58
CA LEU A 641 -11.32 -10.60 5.46
C LEU A 641 -12.51 -9.88 4.82
N ASP A 642 -13.04 -10.42 3.72
CA ASP A 642 -14.24 -9.87 3.08
C ASP A 642 -15.49 -10.33 3.85
N VAL A 643 -16.14 -9.38 4.52
CA VAL A 643 -17.35 -9.59 5.34
C VAL A 643 -18.56 -8.85 4.75
N THR A 644 -18.49 -8.47 3.47
CA THR A 644 -19.51 -7.62 2.81
C THR A 644 -20.93 -8.15 2.97
N ASP A 645 -21.14 -9.44 2.76
CA ASP A 645 -22.47 -10.04 2.81
C ASP A 645 -23.09 -9.96 4.21
N THR A 646 -22.28 -10.15 5.27
CA THR A 646 -22.72 -10.00 6.65
C THR A 646 -23.17 -8.58 6.96
N LEU A 647 -22.39 -7.57 6.53
CA LEU A 647 -22.71 -6.16 6.77
C LEU A 647 -23.97 -5.73 5.99
N ARG A 648 -24.21 -6.31 4.82
CA ARG A 648 -25.44 -6.10 4.06
C ARG A 648 -26.65 -6.68 4.77
N SER A 649 -26.55 -7.90 5.29
CA SER A 649 -27.62 -8.46 6.13
C SER A 649 -27.92 -7.57 7.33
N TRP A 650 -26.90 -7.03 7.99
CA TRP A 650 -27.10 -6.15 9.16
C TRP A 650 -27.71 -4.78 8.79
N ILE A 651 -27.26 -4.13 7.71
CA ILE A 651 -27.86 -2.85 7.28
C ILE A 651 -29.31 -3.02 6.81
N ASP A 652 -29.65 -4.21 6.29
CA ASP A 652 -31.02 -4.60 5.90
C ASP A 652 -31.90 -5.03 7.08
N GLY A 653 -31.35 -5.05 8.30
CA GLY A 653 -32.08 -5.17 9.56
C GLY A 653 -31.93 -6.50 10.29
N GLU A 654 -31.00 -7.36 9.91
CA GLU A 654 -30.60 -8.48 10.77
C GLU A 654 -29.80 -7.99 11.99
N GLU A 655 -29.89 -8.72 13.11
CA GLU A 655 -29.18 -8.36 14.33
C GLU A 655 -27.66 -8.54 14.16
N ASN A 656 -26.91 -7.55 14.66
CA ASN A 656 -25.45 -7.60 14.71
C ASN A 656 -24.99 -8.21 16.04
N TRP A 657 -24.53 -9.45 15.97
CA TRP A 657 -23.88 -10.13 17.09
C TRP A 657 -22.38 -10.37 16.83
N GLY A 658 -21.82 -9.79 15.77
CA GLY A 658 -20.42 -9.98 15.40
C GLY A 658 -20.13 -11.37 14.81
N TRP A 659 -18.87 -11.80 14.96
CA TRP A 659 -18.35 -13.04 14.42
C TRP A 659 -17.60 -13.84 15.48
N ILE A 660 -17.56 -15.15 15.26
CA ILE A 660 -16.67 -16.09 15.94
C ILE A 660 -15.61 -16.61 14.97
N LEU A 661 -14.36 -16.64 15.45
CA LEU A 661 -13.22 -17.26 14.81
C LEU A 661 -12.97 -18.61 15.49
N LEU A 662 -13.21 -19.70 14.76
CA LEU A 662 -13.00 -21.05 15.23
C LEU A 662 -11.72 -21.64 14.62
N PRO A 663 -10.89 -22.36 15.38
CA PRO A 663 -9.69 -22.97 14.82
C PRO A 663 -10.04 -24.00 13.74
N LEU A 664 -9.22 -24.12 12.71
CA LEU A 664 -9.40 -25.16 11.69
C LEU A 664 -9.40 -26.54 12.35
N ALA A 665 -10.37 -27.40 12.00
CA ALA A 665 -10.47 -28.74 12.57
C ALA A 665 -9.21 -29.60 12.34
N SER A 666 -8.48 -29.33 11.26
CA SER A 666 -7.21 -29.97 10.93
C SER A 666 -5.99 -29.11 11.24
N GLY A 667 -6.13 -27.95 11.88
CA GLY A 667 -5.03 -27.05 12.22
C GLY A 667 -4.15 -27.64 13.33
N THR A 668 -2.83 -27.45 13.22
CA THR A 668 -1.86 -27.94 14.22
C THR A 668 -0.98 -26.82 14.78
N ASN A 669 -1.32 -25.57 14.50
CA ASN A 669 -0.63 -24.39 15.00
C ASN A 669 -1.63 -23.23 15.02
N GLY A 670 -1.87 -22.66 16.20
CA GLY A 670 -2.77 -21.52 16.40
C GLY A 670 -2.26 -20.24 15.75
N ILE A 671 -3.14 -19.26 15.65
CA ILE A 671 -2.81 -17.90 15.24
C ILE A 671 -3.03 -16.92 16.40
N ASP A 672 -2.23 -15.84 16.42
CA ASP A 672 -2.43 -14.74 17.35
C ASP A 672 -2.57 -13.41 16.61
N PHE A 673 -3.40 -12.51 17.13
CA PHE A 673 -3.60 -11.17 16.59
C PHE A 673 -3.94 -10.16 17.69
N TYR A 674 -3.78 -8.87 17.42
CA TYR A 674 -4.04 -7.83 18.41
C TYR A 674 -5.55 -7.60 18.65
N SER A 675 -5.89 -7.31 19.89
CA SER A 675 -7.24 -7.00 20.36
C SER A 675 -7.51 -5.49 20.40
N SER A 676 -8.73 -5.07 20.75
CA SER A 676 -9.09 -3.64 20.81
C SER A 676 -8.37 -2.86 21.93
N GLU A 677 -7.78 -3.56 22.90
CA GLU A 677 -7.09 -3.03 24.08
C GLU A 677 -5.64 -2.64 23.76
N TYR A 678 -5.11 -3.07 22.61
CA TYR A 678 -3.74 -2.79 22.22
C TYR A 678 -3.56 -1.34 21.71
N THR A 679 -2.42 -1.03 21.10
CA THR A 679 -2.15 0.30 20.55
C THR A 679 -2.95 0.54 19.27
N LEU A 680 -3.45 1.78 19.10
CA LEU A 680 -4.44 2.14 18.07
C LEU A 680 -4.16 1.57 16.67
N ASN A 681 -2.92 1.68 16.19
CA ASN A 681 -2.56 1.31 14.82
C ASN A 681 -2.66 -0.19 14.51
N HIS A 682 -2.77 -1.02 15.54
CA HIS A 682 -2.77 -2.47 15.46
C HIS A 682 -4.13 -3.10 15.80
N ARG A 683 -5.08 -2.29 16.30
CA ARG A 683 -6.41 -2.77 16.72
C ARG A 683 -7.21 -3.27 15.51
N PRO A 684 -8.12 -4.24 15.70
CA PRO A 684 -9.03 -4.67 14.66
C PRO A 684 -9.75 -3.49 14.02
N MET A 685 -9.88 -3.55 12.69
CA MET A 685 -10.46 -2.47 11.90
C MET A 685 -11.52 -3.02 10.95
N LEU A 686 -12.66 -2.35 10.86
CA LEU A 686 -13.70 -2.66 9.88
C LEU A 686 -13.82 -1.47 8.91
N VAL A 687 -13.53 -1.71 7.63
CA VAL A 687 -13.55 -0.68 6.58
C VAL A 687 -14.72 -0.96 5.65
N LEU A 688 -15.60 0.02 5.47
CA LEU A 688 -16.75 -0.07 4.57
C LEU A 688 -16.64 0.98 3.46
N ASP A 689 -16.80 0.53 2.22
CA ASP A 689 -16.99 1.36 1.04
C ASP A 689 -18.47 1.24 0.63
N TYR A 690 -19.20 2.36 0.45
CA TYR A 690 -20.64 2.34 0.22
C TYR A 690 -21.17 3.53 -0.59
N ALA A 691 -22.28 3.33 -1.29
CA ALA A 691 -23.03 4.38 -1.97
C ALA A 691 -24.21 4.85 -1.09
N VAL A 692 -24.33 6.16 -0.89
CA VAL A 692 -25.44 6.78 -0.15
C VAL A 692 -26.70 6.75 -1.02
N PRO A 693 -27.89 6.42 -0.49
CA PRO A 693 -29.11 6.37 -1.29
C PRO A 693 -29.48 7.76 -1.83
N GLU A 694 -29.85 7.81 -3.11
CA GLU A 694 -30.31 9.03 -3.78
C GLU A 694 -31.49 9.69 -3.02
N PRO A 695 -31.59 11.03 -2.99
CA PRO A 695 -32.61 11.74 -2.19
C PRO A 695 -34.06 11.35 -2.48
N ALA A 696 -34.34 10.85 -3.69
CA ALA A 696 -35.67 10.39 -4.09
C ALA A 696 -36.10 9.08 -3.39
N THR A 697 -35.13 8.22 -3.03
CA THR A 697 -35.36 6.95 -2.34
C THR A 697 -35.63 7.16 -0.84
N ILE A 698 -34.97 8.16 -0.25
CA ILE A 698 -35.18 8.60 1.14
C ILE A 698 -36.65 8.99 1.39
N LEU A 699 -37.31 9.62 0.41
CA LEU A 699 -38.71 10.02 0.51
C LEU A 699 -39.70 8.83 0.53
N LEU A 700 -39.35 7.71 -0.12
CA LEU A 700 -40.17 6.48 -0.11
C LEU A 700 -39.98 5.66 1.18
N MET A 701 -38.77 5.63 1.72
CA MET A 701 -38.44 4.89 2.95
C MET A 701 -38.96 5.56 4.25
N LEU A 702 -39.36 6.83 4.20
CA LEU A 702 -40.02 7.53 5.33
C LEU A 702 -41.52 7.16 5.48
N ILE A 703 -42.13 6.52 4.48
CA ILE A 703 -43.56 6.18 4.49
C ILE A 703 -43.92 5.12 5.55
N PRO A 704 -43.14 4.04 5.77
CA PRO A 704 -43.42 3.07 6.84
C PRO A 704 -43.21 3.64 8.25
N CYS A 705 -42.22 4.51 8.46
CA CYS A 705 -41.96 5.16 9.75
C CYS A 705 -43.07 6.15 10.14
N LEU A 706 -43.67 6.86 9.17
CA LEU A 706 -44.80 7.75 9.43
C LEU A 706 -46.12 7.01 9.68
N LEU A 707 -46.29 5.80 9.13
CA LEU A 707 -47.49 4.99 9.38
C LEU A 707 -47.48 4.28 10.74
N ARG A 708 -46.31 3.84 11.27
CA ARG A 708 -46.23 3.25 12.61
C ARG A 708 -46.57 4.23 13.73
N ARG A 709 -46.31 5.54 13.54
CA ARG A 709 -46.61 6.57 14.55
C ARG A 709 -48.09 6.99 14.57
N ARG A 710 -48.88 6.68 13.54
CA ARG A 710 -50.33 7.00 13.47
C ARG A 710 -51.26 5.87 13.92
N LEU A 711 -50.73 4.68 14.21
CA LEU A 711 -51.51 3.55 14.75
C LEU A 711 -51.34 3.38 16.27
N SER A 712 -50.58 4.26 16.92
CA SER A 712 -50.37 4.29 18.37
C SER A 712 -50.82 5.60 19.04
N GLU A 713 -51.63 6.42 18.36
CA GLU A 713 -52.37 7.55 18.95
C GLU A 713 -53.88 7.31 18.93
#